data_AF-A0A1L3GJ10-F1
#
_entry.id   AF-A0A1L3GJ10-F1
#
_cell.length_a   1.000
_cell.length_b   1.000
_cell.length_c   1.000
_cell.angle_alpha   90.00
_cell.angle_beta   90.00
_cell.angle_gamma   90.00
#
_symmetry.space_group_name_H-M   'P 1'
#
loop_
_entity.id
_entity.type
_entity.pdbx_description
1 polymer ?
#
loop_
_entity_poly.entity_id
_entity_poly.type
_entity_poly.pdbx_seq_one_letter_code
_entity_poly.pdbx_strand_id
1 'polypeptide(L)'
;MRKNLKTTYPGNAWFAALASLLLLVMQFGFPALSDAGPRVPKAVTLSAALSSTGSQVNLTWTSPDTTPTGFLIERSQQASSGYVQVGAVSGSAASATDAPGGTTGSYYYRVRGYVTLGSKTYYSDYSNVAGVTLTAAEPTDDAAPSVIISSPETDLQVNNEQTLTVIAAASDNVKVTRVDFYNGSALIGSDTTNTFSASLPLNKDNNGTHSIYAVAHDAAGNSSKSASVNVVVDIVDTVESPTTESYPAPVLDAVTVDGSNFVLKWSVPSSASGLPEGGYDLVIDGVDTGSTHRTTATTATIGGLEAGVAHTFMVEARWTQAEPDQFPRSNQVQGIIPVNAYPAPVLDAVTVDGSNFVLKWSVPSSASGLPEGGYDLVIDGVDTGSTHRTTATSATISGLEAGVAHTFMVEARWTQAEPDEFPRSNQVQGMIEASSDAGTTDTATRQPMSLRGNPSFDAAQLPEEARLWYQRLWASIENSNQYLNATTLAESNDTYNYARPLNTHITSLLHAFRMTGDLRLLDEIDRLAQIMRSKLKDWSILVLNGTTYQADGYLNWLYFYDAGYEGTDIHQMDEMLSHSLVAAFAYAFHANRDLDSRYAERATFWTGYLKNHFEAKWRKRKGIATGFPFLTKLLTHVYVQWIRYHYYMHKLTGEDGYYNEAVRLSQDIKNHMEYVGTPLGTTAQWDHGMPELGGSTLGPQPTNYARYTMQGMADLAFENFSIFDNDSLLTSVANTAAYYVLNSKAPSAIAYYIDGSGEQTDDLYVISPFTAMAYWDASGKIVNLSTQIFQNIEGDETTPRRIYVPAGLFLNAMKNK
;
A
#
# COMPACT_ATOMS: atom_id res chain seq x y z
N MET A 1 -127.04 2.90 45.41
CA MET A 1 -126.74 4.16 44.69
C MET A 1 -125.87 3.84 43.46
N ARG A 2 -126.14 4.46 42.30
CA ARG A 2 -125.15 4.97 41.31
C ARG A 2 -124.19 4.02 40.52
N LYS A 3 -124.14 4.31 39.20
CA LYS A 3 -123.08 4.18 38.14
C LYS A 3 -122.74 2.80 37.51
N ASN A 4 -122.88 2.71 36.17
CA ASN A 4 -122.76 1.57 35.21
C ASN A 4 -121.97 2.02 33.94
N LEU A 5 -121.42 1.23 32.99
CA LEU A 5 -121.78 -0.04 32.30
C LEU A 5 -120.50 -0.76 31.73
N LYS A 6 -120.35 -2.09 31.84
CA LYS A 6 -120.66 -3.26 30.93
C LYS A 6 -119.80 -3.35 29.64
N THR A 7 -119.03 -4.39 29.24
CA THR A 7 -118.97 -5.90 29.27
C THR A 7 -119.51 -6.65 28.03
N THR A 8 -118.59 -7.46 27.41
CA THR A 8 -118.68 -8.80 26.75
C THR A 8 -119.26 -9.07 25.33
N TYR A 9 -118.40 -9.71 24.47
CA TYR A 9 -118.48 -10.75 23.36
C TYR A 9 -119.84 -11.18 22.73
N PRO A 10 -119.94 -11.95 21.59
CA PRO A 10 -119.01 -12.42 20.52
C PRO A 10 -119.54 -12.28 19.04
N GLY A 11 -118.76 -12.75 18.03
CA GLY A 11 -119.27 -13.61 16.94
C GLY A 11 -119.86 -13.04 15.63
N ASN A 12 -119.22 -13.45 14.52
CA ASN A 12 -119.75 -13.74 13.17
C ASN A 12 -120.13 -12.61 12.21
N ALA A 13 -119.47 -12.66 11.04
CA ALA A 13 -120.00 -12.52 9.67
C ALA A 13 -120.82 -11.23 9.40
N TRP A 14 -120.56 -10.42 8.40
CA TRP A 14 -120.61 -10.75 6.98
C TRP A 14 -119.90 -9.62 6.17
N PHE A 15 -119.31 -9.75 4.97
CA PHE A 15 -119.13 -10.87 4.05
C PHE A 15 -118.10 -10.51 2.95
N ALA A 16 -117.14 -11.43 2.77
CA ALA A 16 -116.80 -12.04 1.49
C ALA A 16 -116.84 -11.17 0.21
N ALA A 17 -115.70 -10.56 -0.12
CA ALA A 17 -115.27 -10.39 -1.53
C ALA A 17 -113.73 -10.30 -1.73
N LEU A 18 -112.90 -10.55 -0.70
CA LEU A 18 -111.43 -10.57 -0.83
C LEU A 18 -110.80 -11.91 -0.42
N ALA A 19 -111.61 -12.96 -0.32
CA ALA A 19 -111.19 -14.34 -0.08
C ALA A 19 -111.02 -15.08 -1.41
N SER A 20 -109.91 -14.87 -2.11
CA SER A 20 -109.40 -15.78 -3.17
C SER A 20 -107.94 -15.49 -3.54
N LEU A 21 -107.06 -15.19 -2.59
CA LEU A 21 -105.60 -15.39 -2.76
C LEU A 21 -104.81 -15.36 -1.45
N LEU A 22 -105.42 -15.80 -0.34
CA LEU A 22 -104.77 -15.85 0.97
C LEU A 22 -104.92 -17.24 1.63
N LEU A 23 -104.81 -18.30 0.82
CA LEU A 23 -104.75 -19.69 1.31
C LEU A 23 -104.01 -20.60 0.32
N LEU A 24 -102.80 -20.19 -0.07
CA LEU A 24 -101.75 -21.09 -0.55
C LEU A 24 -100.44 -20.43 -0.14
N VAL A 25 -99.55 -21.18 0.52
CA VAL A 25 -98.30 -20.76 1.16
C VAL A 25 -98.41 -20.39 2.66
N MET A 26 -98.94 -21.32 3.46
CA MET A 26 -98.24 -21.80 4.66
C MET A 26 -97.68 -23.20 4.38
N GLN A 27 -96.62 -23.30 3.57
CA GLN A 27 -95.86 -24.56 3.46
C GLN A 27 -94.37 -24.40 3.10
N PHE A 28 -93.84 -23.19 3.19
CA PHE A 28 -92.40 -22.98 3.38
C PHE A 28 -92.26 -21.97 4.51
N GLY A 29 -91.67 -22.40 5.63
CA GLY A 29 -91.18 -21.44 6.61
C GLY A 29 -90.18 -20.55 5.90
N PHE A 30 -90.49 -19.26 5.77
CA PHE A 30 -89.44 -18.28 5.62
C PHE A 30 -88.72 -18.25 6.98
N PRO A 31 -87.48 -18.75 7.08
CA PRO A 31 -86.70 -18.47 8.28
C PRO A 31 -86.62 -16.95 8.41
N ALA A 32 -86.75 -16.49 9.65
CA ALA A 32 -86.51 -15.11 10.03
C ALA A 32 -85.32 -14.55 9.24
N LEU A 33 -85.50 -13.42 8.57
CA LEU A 33 -84.38 -12.57 8.20
C LEU A 33 -83.72 -12.17 9.51
N SER A 34 -82.76 -12.99 9.94
CA SER A 34 -81.76 -12.59 10.91
C SER A 34 -81.24 -11.24 10.44
N ASP A 35 -81.16 -10.31 11.39
CA ASP A 35 -80.49 -9.03 11.29
C ASP A 35 -79.04 -9.23 10.83
N ALA A 36 -78.87 -9.46 9.53
CA ALA A 36 -77.60 -9.47 8.86
C ALA A 36 -77.31 -8.00 8.62
N GLY A 37 -76.44 -7.43 9.46
CA GLY A 37 -75.90 -6.10 9.24
C GLY A 37 -75.42 -5.91 7.79
N PRO A 38 -75.23 -4.66 7.34
CA PRO A 38 -74.87 -4.34 5.96
C PRO A 38 -73.79 -5.27 5.42
N ARG A 39 -74.13 -5.99 4.35
CA ARG A 39 -73.25 -6.99 3.76
C ARG A 39 -72.16 -6.30 2.93
N VAL A 40 -71.06 -5.93 3.59
CA VAL A 40 -69.84 -5.45 2.92
C VAL A 40 -69.15 -6.60 2.16
N PRO A 41 -68.38 -6.30 1.10
CA PRO A 41 -67.60 -7.34 0.41
C PRO A 41 -66.59 -8.00 1.34
N LYS A 42 -66.21 -9.23 1.04
CA LYS A 42 -64.99 -9.85 1.56
C LYS A 42 -63.76 -9.10 1.06
N ALA A 43 -62.65 -9.21 1.80
CA ALA A 43 -61.36 -8.69 1.37
C ALA A 43 -61.00 -9.26 -0.02
N VAL A 44 -60.66 -8.36 -0.93
CA VAL A 44 -60.19 -8.72 -2.28
C VAL A 44 -58.71 -9.10 -2.23
N THR A 45 -58.23 -9.86 -3.22
CA THR A 45 -56.79 -10.09 -3.40
C THR A 45 -56.23 -9.01 -4.32
N LEU A 46 -55.21 -8.28 -3.85
CA LEU A 46 -54.59 -7.14 -4.53
C LEU A 46 -53.24 -7.54 -5.15
N SER A 47 -52.99 -7.06 -6.36
CA SER A 47 -51.70 -7.08 -7.04
C SER A 47 -51.31 -5.66 -7.46
N ALA A 48 -50.01 -5.36 -7.43
CA ALA A 48 -49.43 -4.09 -7.85
C ALA A 48 -48.34 -4.35 -8.91
N ALA A 49 -48.35 -3.58 -9.98
CA ALA A 49 -47.34 -3.64 -11.04
C ALA A 49 -47.02 -2.24 -11.55
N LEU A 50 -45.80 -2.00 -12.02
CA LEU A 50 -45.46 -0.74 -12.69
C LEU A 50 -46.13 -0.66 -14.07
N SER A 51 -46.46 0.56 -14.49
CA SER A 51 -46.74 0.86 -15.90
C SER A 51 -45.49 0.63 -16.75
N SER A 52 -45.66 0.50 -18.06
CA SER A 52 -44.54 0.41 -19.01
C SER A 52 -43.63 1.64 -19.01
N THR A 53 -44.07 2.76 -18.44
CA THR A 53 -43.31 4.01 -18.27
C THR A 53 -42.60 4.13 -16.91
N GLY A 54 -42.80 3.18 -15.99
CA GLY A 54 -42.19 3.17 -14.65
C GLY A 54 -42.69 4.26 -13.67
N SER A 55 -43.49 5.21 -14.14
CA SER A 55 -43.94 6.39 -13.38
C SER A 55 -45.30 6.24 -12.68
N GLN A 56 -45.99 5.12 -12.91
CA GLN A 56 -47.32 4.83 -12.37
C GLN A 56 -47.38 3.38 -11.88
N VAL A 57 -48.11 3.15 -10.79
CA VAL A 57 -48.43 1.82 -10.27
C VAL A 57 -49.86 1.46 -10.67
N ASN A 58 -50.00 0.36 -11.40
CA ASN A 58 -51.26 -0.27 -11.75
C ASN A 58 -51.65 -1.26 -10.64
N LEU A 59 -52.77 -0.99 -9.99
CA LEU A 59 -53.36 -1.83 -8.95
C LEU A 59 -54.52 -2.61 -9.55
N THR A 60 -54.52 -3.93 -9.35
CA THR A 60 -55.60 -4.82 -9.80
C THR A 60 -56.02 -5.73 -8.67
N TRP A 61 -57.31 -6.03 -8.57
CA TRP A 61 -57.82 -6.92 -7.53
C TRP A 61 -58.96 -7.81 -8.01
N THR A 62 -59.18 -8.91 -7.29
CA THR A 62 -60.25 -9.87 -7.58
C THR A 62 -61.63 -9.23 -7.44
N SER A 63 -62.58 -9.66 -8.27
CA SER A 63 -63.97 -9.19 -8.18
C SER A 63 -64.58 -9.42 -6.79
N PRO A 64 -65.31 -8.45 -6.22
CA PRO A 64 -65.95 -8.59 -4.91
C PRO A 64 -67.09 -9.62 -4.95
N ASP A 65 -67.38 -10.24 -3.79
CA ASP A 65 -68.47 -11.21 -3.64
C ASP A 65 -69.86 -10.57 -3.43
N THR A 66 -69.89 -9.24 -3.30
CA THR A 66 -71.09 -8.39 -3.25
C THR A 66 -70.85 -7.08 -4.02
N THR A 67 -71.86 -6.21 -4.11
CA THR A 67 -71.76 -4.91 -4.79
C THR A 67 -71.36 -3.80 -3.81
N PRO A 68 -70.08 -3.37 -3.74
CA PRO A 68 -69.68 -2.22 -2.93
C PRO A 68 -70.16 -0.90 -3.49
N THR A 69 -70.22 0.12 -2.63
CA THR A 69 -70.30 1.53 -3.04
C THR A 69 -68.96 2.00 -3.61
N GLY A 70 -67.84 1.44 -3.16
CA GLY A 70 -66.53 1.69 -3.74
C GLY A 70 -65.39 0.98 -2.99
N PHE A 71 -64.16 1.33 -3.35
CA PHE A 71 -62.94 0.88 -2.70
C PHE A 71 -62.05 2.07 -2.31
N LEU A 72 -61.41 1.98 -1.14
CA LEU A 72 -60.36 2.90 -0.72
C LEU A 72 -58.99 2.27 -0.98
N ILE A 73 -58.07 3.07 -1.52
CA ILE A 73 -56.68 2.68 -1.80
C ILE A 73 -55.77 3.38 -0.80
N GLU A 74 -54.95 2.60 -0.10
CA GLU A 74 -53.92 3.11 0.80
C GLU A 74 -52.51 2.68 0.36
N ARG A 75 -51.53 3.53 0.64
CA ARG A 75 -50.10 3.36 0.31
C ARG A 75 -49.21 3.60 1.53
N SER A 76 -48.11 2.88 1.63
CA SER A 76 -47.01 3.11 2.58
C SER A 76 -45.64 2.86 1.94
N GLN A 77 -44.57 3.40 2.54
CA GLN A 77 -43.18 3.01 2.25
C GLN A 77 -42.65 1.92 3.20
N GLN A 78 -43.46 1.50 4.17
CA GLN A 78 -43.17 0.40 5.09
C GLN A 78 -44.26 -0.67 4.97
N ALA A 79 -43.87 -1.94 4.88
CA ALA A 79 -44.83 -3.03 4.64
C ALA A 79 -45.88 -3.18 5.76
N SER A 80 -45.52 -2.86 7.01
CA SER A 80 -46.33 -3.13 8.22
C SER A 80 -47.05 -1.92 8.82
N SER A 81 -46.70 -0.70 8.42
CA SER A 81 -47.12 0.55 9.11
C SER A 81 -47.10 1.75 8.17
N GLY A 82 -47.69 2.88 8.57
CA GLY A 82 -47.55 4.16 7.82
C GLY A 82 -48.46 4.32 6.60
N TYR A 83 -49.54 3.54 6.50
CA TYR A 83 -50.49 3.61 5.38
C TYR A 83 -51.31 4.91 5.39
N VAL A 84 -51.36 5.58 4.24
CA VAL A 84 -52.17 6.78 3.98
C VAL A 84 -53.10 6.54 2.78
N GLN A 85 -54.31 7.10 2.80
CA GLN A 85 -55.24 6.99 1.67
C GLN A 85 -54.76 7.84 0.50
N VAL A 86 -54.60 7.22 -0.67
CA VAL A 86 -54.12 7.87 -1.90
C VAL A 86 -55.19 7.98 -2.97
N GLY A 87 -56.29 7.22 -2.85
CA GLY A 87 -57.39 7.28 -3.80
C GLY A 87 -58.62 6.50 -3.38
N ALA A 88 -59.69 6.66 -4.15
CA ALA A 88 -60.91 5.87 -4.04
C ALA A 88 -61.51 5.64 -5.43
N VAL A 89 -62.15 4.50 -5.63
CA VAL A 89 -62.90 4.16 -6.85
C VAL A 89 -64.33 3.76 -6.50
N SER A 90 -65.30 4.06 -7.36
CA SER A 90 -66.72 3.78 -7.11
C SER A 90 -67.15 2.41 -7.65
N GLY A 91 -68.22 1.88 -7.06
CA GLY A 91 -68.84 0.62 -7.49
C GLY A 91 -67.90 -0.57 -7.43
N SER A 92 -68.08 -1.50 -8.37
CA SER A 92 -67.33 -2.77 -8.43
C SER A 92 -66.07 -2.68 -9.31
N ALA A 93 -65.39 -1.53 -9.32
CA ALA A 93 -64.11 -1.39 -10.00
C ALA A 93 -63.13 -2.50 -9.55
N ALA A 94 -62.37 -3.06 -10.50
CA ALA A 94 -61.39 -4.13 -10.27
C ALA A 94 -59.93 -3.64 -10.38
N SER A 95 -59.74 -2.33 -10.57
CA SER A 95 -58.43 -1.73 -10.76
C SER A 95 -58.42 -0.25 -10.40
N ALA A 96 -57.23 0.26 -10.07
CA ALA A 96 -56.93 1.68 -9.92
C ALA A 96 -55.47 1.94 -10.31
N THR A 97 -55.10 3.22 -10.40
CA THR A 97 -53.71 3.63 -10.64
C THR A 97 -53.27 4.63 -9.57
N ASP A 98 -52.02 4.58 -9.17
CA ASP A 98 -51.38 5.58 -8.30
C ASP A 98 -50.07 6.07 -8.92
N ALA A 99 -49.76 7.35 -8.76
CA ALA A 99 -48.54 7.99 -9.27
C ALA A 99 -47.77 8.63 -8.10
N PRO A 100 -46.93 7.86 -7.37
CA PRO A 100 -46.22 8.33 -6.19
C PRO A 100 -45.04 9.26 -6.55
N GLY A 101 -45.35 10.47 -7.02
CA GLY A 101 -44.51 11.69 -6.96
C GLY A 101 -43.02 11.62 -7.37
N GLY A 102 -42.56 10.58 -8.06
CA GLY A 102 -41.16 10.43 -8.52
C GLY A 102 -40.14 10.09 -7.43
N THR A 103 -40.54 9.72 -6.21
CA THR A 103 -39.59 9.26 -5.18
C THR A 103 -39.26 7.79 -5.42
N THR A 104 -37.99 7.47 -5.64
CA THR A 104 -37.55 6.08 -5.83
C THR A 104 -37.63 5.32 -4.50
N GLY A 105 -37.96 4.03 -4.56
CA GLY A 105 -38.09 3.19 -3.37
C GLY A 105 -39.25 2.20 -3.43
N SER A 106 -39.38 1.41 -2.35
CA SER A 106 -40.44 0.41 -2.24
C SER A 106 -41.72 1.02 -1.70
N TYR A 107 -42.83 0.71 -2.37
CA TYR A 107 -44.18 1.11 -2.00
C TYR A 107 -45.05 -0.13 -1.78
N TYR A 108 -45.88 -0.04 -0.75
CA TYR A 108 -46.77 -1.10 -0.31
C TYR A 108 -48.20 -0.58 -0.35
N TYR A 109 -49.09 -1.34 -0.99
CA TYR A 109 -50.50 -0.98 -1.16
C TYR A 109 -51.42 -1.95 -0.46
N ARG A 110 -52.54 -1.44 0.02
CA ARG A 110 -53.68 -2.25 0.47
C ARG A 110 -54.99 -1.55 0.09
N VAL A 111 -56.02 -2.34 -0.17
CA VAL A 111 -57.33 -1.86 -0.62
C VAL A 111 -58.41 -2.44 0.28
N ARG A 112 -59.48 -1.67 0.56
CA ARG A 112 -60.68 -2.19 1.21
C ARG A 112 -61.95 -1.69 0.55
N GLY A 113 -62.96 -2.56 0.45
CA GLY A 113 -64.28 -2.21 -0.05
C GLY A 113 -65.10 -1.48 0.99
N TYR A 114 -66.08 -0.68 0.57
CA TYR A 114 -67.04 -0.05 1.46
C TYR A 114 -68.44 0.00 0.87
N VAL A 115 -69.43 0.03 1.76
CA VAL A 115 -70.85 0.24 1.44
C VAL A 115 -71.36 1.42 2.25
N THR A 116 -71.99 2.39 1.58
CA THR A 116 -72.63 3.53 2.22
C THR A 116 -74.15 3.33 2.21
N LEU A 117 -74.76 3.30 3.40
CA LEU A 117 -76.20 3.25 3.58
C LEU A 117 -76.64 4.49 4.36
N GLY A 118 -77.41 5.37 3.71
CA GLY A 118 -77.73 6.68 4.27
C GLY A 118 -76.46 7.48 4.53
N SER A 119 -76.27 7.93 5.77
CA SER A 119 -75.10 8.69 6.23
C SER A 119 -74.00 7.84 6.88
N LYS A 120 -74.12 6.51 6.90
CA LYS A 120 -73.13 5.60 7.50
C LYS A 120 -72.37 4.80 6.45
N THR A 121 -71.06 4.69 6.62
CA THR A 121 -70.18 3.88 5.76
C THR A 121 -69.63 2.69 6.54
N TYR A 122 -69.76 1.51 5.95
CA TYR A 122 -69.29 0.23 6.46
C TYR A 122 -68.15 -0.27 5.58
N TYR A 123 -67.11 -0.86 6.17
CA TYR A 123 -65.88 -1.24 5.47
C TYR A 123 -65.62 -2.74 5.60
N SER A 124 -65.03 -3.32 4.56
CA SER A 124 -64.45 -4.66 4.62
C SER A 124 -63.12 -4.66 5.39
N ASP A 125 -62.61 -5.84 5.68
CA ASP A 125 -61.19 -6.02 5.95
C ASP A 125 -60.34 -5.55 4.76
N TYR A 126 -59.08 -5.22 5.03
CA TYR A 126 -58.12 -4.90 3.98
C TYR A 126 -57.70 -6.15 3.19
N SER A 127 -57.33 -5.94 1.92
CA SER A 127 -56.63 -6.92 1.09
C SER A 127 -55.30 -7.36 1.72
N ASN A 128 -54.65 -8.34 1.09
CA ASN A 128 -53.21 -8.52 1.27
C ASN A 128 -52.45 -7.23 0.92
N VAL A 129 -51.23 -7.11 1.45
CA VAL A 129 -50.29 -6.06 1.07
C VAL A 129 -49.61 -6.43 -0.24
N ALA A 130 -49.68 -5.55 -1.23
CA ALA A 130 -48.98 -5.70 -2.52
C ALA A 130 -47.81 -4.71 -2.58
N GLY A 131 -46.58 -5.22 -2.73
CA GLY A 131 -45.36 -4.41 -2.83
C GLY A 131 -44.95 -4.19 -4.28
N VAL A 132 -44.41 -3.01 -4.58
CA VAL A 132 -43.74 -2.68 -5.84
C VAL A 132 -42.57 -1.75 -5.55
N THR A 133 -41.46 -1.91 -6.28
CA THR A 133 -40.29 -1.04 -6.14
C THR A 133 -40.21 -0.11 -7.33
N LEU A 134 -40.29 1.19 -7.10
CA LEU A 134 -40.02 2.21 -8.11
C LEU A 134 -38.51 2.41 -8.22
N THR A 135 -37.96 2.03 -9.37
CA THR A 135 -36.61 2.41 -9.79
C THR A 135 -36.66 3.79 -10.47
N ALA A 136 -35.55 4.52 -10.49
CA ALA A 136 -35.46 5.72 -11.31
C ALA A 136 -35.77 5.34 -12.77
N ALA A 137 -36.55 6.16 -13.47
CA ALA A 137 -36.56 6.07 -14.92
C ALA A 137 -35.15 6.42 -15.40
N GLU A 138 -34.56 5.57 -16.25
CA GLU A 138 -33.33 5.92 -16.96
C GLU A 138 -33.55 7.28 -17.64
N PRO A 139 -32.61 8.23 -17.54
CA PRO A 139 -32.72 9.46 -18.30
C PRO A 139 -32.83 9.07 -19.79
N THR A 140 -33.80 9.64 -20.50
CA THR A 140 -33.81 9.57 -21.96
C THR A 140 -32.56 10.30 -22.44
N ASP A 141 -31.62 9.54 -22.97
CA ASP A 141 -30.34 10.04 -23.41
C ASP A 141 -30.42 10.53 -24.86
N ASP A 142 -30.77 11.81 -25.00
CA ASP A 142 -30.88 12.51 -26.30
C ASP A 142 -29.64 13.35 -26.62
N ALA A 143 -28.60 13.32 -25.76
CA ALA A 143 -27.39 14.09 -25.95
C ALA A 143 -26.34 13.24 -26.69
N ALA A 144 -25.72 13.81 -27.71
CA ALA A 144 -24.62 13.15 -28.39
C ALA A 144 -23.36 13.18 -27.52
N PRO A 145 -22.52 12.13 -27.56
CA PRO A 145 -21.26 12.10 -26.83
C PRO A 145 -20.33 13.23 -27.30
N SER A 146 -19.31 13.56 -26.53
CA SER A 146 -18.19 14.40 -26.95
C SER A 146 -16.95 13.54 -27.22
N VAL A 147 -16.15 13.89 -28.23
CA VAL A 147 -14.92 13.16 -28.54
C VAL A 147 -13.85 14.09 -29.11
N ILE A 148 -12.62 13.92 -28.63
CA ILE A 148 -11.42 14.60 -29.13
C ILE A 148 -10.30 13.59 -29.34
N ILE A 149 -9.46 13.79 -30.36
CA ILE A 149 -8.18 13.09 -30.47
C ILE A 149 -7.21 13.74 -29.49
N SER A 150 -6.68 12.95 -28.56
CA SER A 150 -5.67 13.39 -27.58
C SER A 150 -4.25 13.03 -27.99
N SER A 151 -4.09 12.11 -28.95
CA SER A 151 -2.83 11.81 -29.62
C SER A 151 -3.11 11.18 -31.00
N PRO A 152 -2.37 11.53 -32.07
CA PRO A 152 -1.25 12.48 -32.10
C PRO A 152 -1.68 13.94 -32.01
N GLU A 153 -0.71 14.83 -31.81
CA GLU A 153 -0.90 16.28 -31.99
C GLU A 153 -1.14 16.63 -33.46
N THR A 154 -1.82 17.76 -33.70
CA THR A 154 -2.06 18.27 -35.06
C THR A 154 -0.75 18.56 -35.79
N ASP A 155 -0.69 18.16 -37.06
CA ASP A 155 0.44 18.34 -37.99
C ASP A 155 1.71 17.53 -37.65
N LEU A 156 1.57 16.42 -36.90
CA LEU A 156 2.65 15.47 -36.63
C LEU A 156 3.34 15.01 -37.93
N GLN A 157 4.68 15.10 -37.97
CA GLN A 157 5.51 14.62 -39.07
C GLN A 157 6.01 13.20 -38.76
N VAL A 158 5.88 12.29 -39.73
CA VAL A 158 6.42 10.92 -39.65
C VAL A 158 7.33 10.68 -40.85
N ASN A 159 8.62 10.48 -40.60
CA ASN A 159 9.65 10.34 -41.64
C ASN A 159 10.34 8.96 -41.66
N ASN A 160 9.95 8.08 -40.75
CA ASN A 160 10.40 6.69 -40.68
C ASN A 160 9.22 5.73 -40.54
N GLU A 161 9.39 4.49 -40.99
CA GLU A 161 8.39 3.44 -40.82
C GLU A 161 8.14 3.17 -39.32
N GLN A 162 6.88 3.23 -38.90
CA GLN A 162 6.46 3.03 -37.51
C GLN A 162 4.96 2.72 -37.40
N THR A 163 4.51 2.25 -36.24
CA THR A 163 3.06 2.16 -35.93
C THR A 163 2.65 3.34 -35.06
N LEU A 164 1.79 4.20 -35.60
CA LEU A 164 1.22 5.35 -34.90
C LEU A 164 0.06 4.90 -34.01
N THR A 165 0.15 5.17 -32.70
CA THR A 165 -0.97 4.98 -31.77
C THR A 165 -1.84 6.23 -31.73
N VAL A 166 -3.12 6.09 -32.06
CA VAL A 166 -4.14 7.14 -32.01
C VAL A 166 -4.96 6.94 -30.73
N ILE A 167 -5.10 7.99 -29.93
CA ILE A 167 -5.85 7.97 -28.67
C ILE A 167 -6.94 9.04 -28.73
N ALA A 168 -8.14 8.69 -28.27
CA ALA A 168 -9.24 9.63 -28.13
C ALA A 168 -9.73 9.71 -26.68
N ALA A 169 -10.10 10.92 -26.27
CA ALA A 169 -10.89 11.12 -25.06
C ALA A 169 -12.35 11.34 -25.47
N ALA A 170 -13.25 10.48 -24.99
CA ALA A 170 -14.68 10.59 -25.23
C ALA A 170 -15.44 10.60 -23.90
N SER A 171 -16.47 11.44 -23.81
CA SER A 171 -17.33 11.52 -22.62
C SER A 171 -18.76 11.83 -23.00
N ASP A 172 -19.69 11.38 -22.17
CA ASP A 172 -21.13 11.50 -22.39
C ASP A 172 -21.84 11.65 -21.04
N ASN A 173 -23.06 12.20 -21.01
CA ASN A 173 -23.87 12.37 -19.80
C ASN A 173 -24.38 11.05 -19.23
N VAL A 174 -24.50 10.00 -20.04
CA VAL A 174 -24.82 8.64 -19.57
C VAL A 174 -23.63 7.72 -19.78
N LYS A 175 -23.26 7.43 -21.04
CA LYS A 175 -22.17 6.49 -21.34
C LYS A 175 -21.78 6.47 -22.82
N VAL A 176 -20.49 6.61 -23.11
CA VAL A 176 -19.90 6.22 -24.40
C VAL A 176 -19.75 4.70 -24.46
N THR A 177 -20.25 4.06 -25.52
CA THR A 177 -20.19 2.61 -25.71
C THR A 177 -19.08 2.17 -26.65
N ARG A 178 -18.72 3.02 -27.62
CA ARG A 178 -17.69 2.72 -28.63
C ARG A 178 -17.11 4.00 -29.22
N VAL A 179 -15.82 3.99 -29.55
CA VAL A 179 -15.17 5.00 -30.36
C VAL A 179 -14.59 4.36 -31.60
N ASP A 180 -15.00 4.84 -32.77
CA ASP A 180 -14.54 4.42 -34.09
C ASP A 180 -13.51 5.44 -34.63
N PHE A 181 -12.30 4.98 -34.96
CA PHE A 181 -11.20 5.81 -35.43
C PHE A 181 -11.07 5.73 -36.96
N TYR A 182 -10.86 6.86 -37.62
CA TYR A 182 -10.80 6.98 -39.07
C TYR A 182 -9.53 7.69 -39.53
N ASN A 183 -9.03 7.29 -40.70
CA ASN A 183 -8.02 7.99 -41.50
C ASN A 183 -8.63 8.32 -42.87
N GLY A 184 -8.99 9.58 -43.09
CA GLY A 184 -9.84 9.97 -44.21
C GLY A 184 -11.20 9.28 -44.12
N SER A 185 -11.56 8.48 -45.13
CA SER A 185 -12.80 7.68 -45.12
C SER A 185 -12.62 6.25 -44.60
N ALA A 186 -11.39 5.80 -44.34
CA ALA A 186 -11.10 4.44 -43.92
C ALA A 186 -11.17 4.30 -42.39
N LEU A 187 -11.90 3.29 -41.89
CA LEU A 187 -11.91 2.92 -40.48
C LEU A 187 -10.59 2.21 -40.14
N ILE A 188 -9.83 2.74 -39.17
CA ILE A 188 -8.56 2.17 -38.72
C ILE A 188 -8.72 1.29 -37.47
N GLY A 189 -9.79 1.47 -36.69
CA GLY A 189 -10.09 0.64 -35.54
C GLY A 189 -11.30 1.11 -34.75
N SER A 190 -11.83 0.23 -33.90
CA SER A 190 -12.92 0.53 -32.97
C SER A 190 -12.52 0.07 -31.59
N ASP A 191 -12.75 0.89 -30.58
CA ASP A 191 -12.45 0.56 -29.18
C ASP A 191 -13.70 0.76 -28.30
N THR A 192 -13.92 -0.17 -27.37
CA THR A 192 -15.01 -0.17 -26.39
C THR A 192 -14.50 -0.07 -24.96
N THR A 193 -13.21 0.23 -24.76
CA THR A 193 -12.56 0.41 -23.46
C THR A 193 -12.45 1.88 -23.07
N ASN A 194 -12.24 2.18 -21.79
CA ASN A 194 -12.25 3.57 -21.30
C ASN A 194 -11.05 4.44 -21.74
N THR A 195 -10.01 3.87 -22.35
CA THR A 195 -8.82 4.59 -22.84
C THR A 195 -8.79 4.77 -24.35
N PHE A 196 -9.90 4.47 -25.05
CA PHE A 196 -10.12 4.49 -26.50
C PHE A 196 -8.88 4.74 -27.36
N SER A 197 -8.38 3.69 -28.01
CA SER A 197 -7.18 3.74 -28.84
C SER A 197 -7.28 2.88 -30.11
N ALA A 198 -6.55 3.26 -31.14
CA ALA A 198 -6.35 2.49 -32.36
C ALA A 198 -4.88 2.56 -32.81
N SER A 199 -4.42 1.54 -33.53
CA SER A 199 -3.06 1.50 -34.09
C SER A 199 -3.10 1.63 -35.60
N LEU A 200 -2.29 2.53 -36.14
CA LEU A 200 -2.15 2.80 -37.57
C LEU A 200 -0.69 2.51 -37.99
N PRO A 201 -0.40 1.36 -38.62
CA PRO A 201 0.91 1.14 -39.22
C PRO A 201 1.14 2.12 -40.37
N LEU A 202 2.31 2.75 -40.39
CA LEU A 202 2.74 3.73 -41.39
C LEU A 202 4.06 3.29 -42.02
N ASN A 203 4.06 3.11 -43.32
CA ASN A 203 5.23 2.86 -44.16
C ASN A 203 5.25 3.85 -45.35
N LYS A 204 6.22 3.73 -46.26
CA LYS A 204 6.35 4.59 -47.44
C LYS A 204 5.09 4.67 -48.31
N ASP A 205 4.35 3.57 -48.44
CA ASP A 205 3.12 3.57 -49.25
C ASP A 205 2.03 4.45 -48.62
N ASN A 206 2.24 4.90 -47.38
CA ASN A 206 1.42 5.85 -46.66
C ASN A 206 1.93 7.29 -46.76
N ASN A 207 2.84 7.65 -47.67
CA ASN A 207 3.26 9.05 -47.82
C ASN A 207 2.11 9.98 -48.25
N GLY A 208 2.07 11.17 -47.66
CA GLY A 208 1.04 12.18 -47.84
C GLY A 208 0.43 12.63 -46.51
N THR A 209 -0.61 13.48 -46.60
CA THR A 209 -1.33 13.95 -45.42
C THR A 209 -2.49 13.03 -45.08
N HIS A 210 -2.46 12.46 -43.88
CA HIS A 210 -3.52 11.67 -43.28
C HIS A 210 -4.37 12.51 -42.33
N SER A 211 -5.68 12.50 -42.55
CA SER A 211 -6.63 13.24 -41.70
C SER A 211 -7.32 12.28 -40.74
N ILE A 212 -6.86 12.25 -39.49
CA ILE A 212 -7.30 11.31 -38.46
C ILE A 212 -8.40 11.94 -37.61
N TYR A 213 -9.50 11.23 -37.39
CA TYR A 213 -10.57 11.64 -36.46
C TYR A 213 -11.24 10.45 -35.80
N ALA A 214 -11.99 10.70 -34.74
CA ALA A 214 -12.76 9.70 -34.02
C ALA A 214 -14.26 10.02 -34.07
N VAL A 215 -15.09 8.98 -34.01
CA VAL A 215 -16.54 9.06 -33.88
C VAL A 215 -16.93 8.29 -32.62
N ALA A 216 -17.49 8.98 -31.63
CA ALA A 216 -18.01 8.35 -30.42
C ALA A 216 -19.48 8.00 -30.58
N HIS A 217 -19.86 6.84 -30.05
CA HIS A 217 -21.23 6.32 -30.01
C HIS A 217 -21.64 6.09 -28.56
N ASP A 218 -22.85 6.45 -28.20
CA ASP A 218 -23.43 6.14 -26.89
C ASP A 218 -24.32 4.87 -26.95
N ALA A 219 -25.06 4.60 -25.88
CA ALA A 219 -25.98 3.46 -25.80
C ALA A 219 -27.37 3.76 -26.40
N ALA A 220 -27.72 5.03 -26.55
CA ALA A 220 -29.00 5.50 -27.11
C ALA A 220 -28.98 5.62 -28.64
N GLY A 221 -27.81 5.48 -29.25
CA GLY A 221 -27.61 5.55 -30.69
C GLY A 221 -27.21 6.94 -31.19
N ASN A 222 -26.95 7.91 -30.30
CA ASN A 222 -26.39 9.19 -30.72
C ASN A 222 -24.89 9.02 -31.01
N SER A 223 -24.37 9.92 -31.84
CA SER A 223 -22.96 9.94 -32.17
C SER A 223 -22.46 11.34 -32.47
N SER A 224 -21.17 11.56 -32.23
CA SER A 224 -20.48 12.78 -32.60
C SER A 224 -19.11 12.48 -33.19
N LYS A 225 -18.63 13.42 -34.00
CA LYS A 225 -17.34 13.34 -34.70
C LYS A 225 -16.39 14.38 -34.12
N SER A 226 -15.16 13.99 -33.82
CA SER A 226 -14.10 14.89 -33.38
C SER A 226 -13.65 15.83 -34.50
N ALA A 227 -12.94 16.89 -34.14
CA ALA A 227 -12.08 17.57 -35.10
C ALA A 227 -11.03 16.59 -35.67
N SER A 228 -10.61 16.81 -36.91
CA SER A 228 -9.56 16.01 -37.53
C SER A 228 -8.18 16.56 -37.17
N VAL A 229 -7.24 15.67 -36.84
CA VAL A 229 -5.81 15.98 -36.74
C VAL A 229 -5.12 15.51 -38.00
N ASN A 230 -4.25 16.35 -38.56
CA ASN A 230 -3.47 15.98 -39.74
C ASN A 230 -2.15 15.34 -39.30
N VAL A 231 -1.77 14.24 -39.93
CA VAL A 231 -0.46 13.61 -39.81
C VAL A 231 0.17 13.62 -41.19
N VAL A 232 1.35 14.19 -41.33
CA VAL A 232 2.08 14.22 -42.60
C VAL A 232 3.12 13.12 -42.56
N VAL A 233 3.00 12.19 -43.50
CA VAL A 233 3.90 11.05 -43.65
C VAL A 233 4.78 11.31 -44.86
N ASP A 234 6.09 11.33 -44.65
CA ASP A 234 7.10 11.51 -45.69
C ASP A 234 8.26 10.53 -45.43
N ILE A 235 7.95 9.25 -45.58
CA ILE A 235 8.85 8.11 -45.42
C ILE A 235 9.44 7.78 -46.80
N VAL A 236 10.74 7.94 -47.00
CA VAL A 236 11.40 7.64 -48.29
C VAL A 236 12.03 6.23 -48.26
N ASP A 237 11.88 5.44 -49.36
CA ASP A 237 12.66 4.19 -49.50
C ASP A 237 14.09 4.56 -49.79
N THR A 238 15.00 3.96 -49.04
CA THR A 238 16.42 4.00 -49.36
C THR A 238 16.75 2.91 -50.37
N VAL A 239 16.71 3.22 -51.67
CA VAL A 239 17.68 2.66 -52.63
C VAL A 239 18.04 3.66 -53.72
N GLU A 240 19.35 3.98 -53.70
CA GLU A 240 20.19 4.82 -54.56
C GLU A 240 19.59 6.08 -55.20
N SER A 241 20.10 7.22 -54.73
CA SER A 241 20.04 8.55 -55.34
C SER A 241 21.37 9.26 -55.08
N PRO A 242 21.70 10.33 -55.83
CA PRO A 242 23.05 10.67 -56.28
C PRO A 242 23.98 10.97 -55.10
N THR A 243 25.28 10.71 -55.31
CA THR A 243 26.36 10.86 -54.33
C THR A 243 26.47 12.29 -53.80
N THR A 244 25.67 12.62 -52.78
CA THR A 244 26.10 13.51 -51.71
C THR A 244 27.13 12.72 -50.93
N GLU A 245 28.39 13.16 -50.93
CA GLU A 245 29.44 12.53 -50.11
C GLU A 245 28.94 12.50 -48.66
N SER A 246 28.56 11.31 -48.20
CA SER A 246 28.14 11.09 -46.83
C SER A 246 29.40 10.88 -46.02
N TYR A 247 29.58 11.73 -45.01
CA TYR A 247 30.64 11.66 -44.02
C TYR A 247 30.05 11.14 -42.71
N PRO A 248 29.62 9.86 -42.63
CA PRO A 248 28.93 9.36 -41.46
C PRO A 248 29.88 9.19 -40.27
N ALA A 249 29.30 9.13 -39.07
CA ALA A 249 30.00 8.68 -37.87
C ALA A 249 30.49 7.24 -38.05
N PRO A 250 31.67 6.87 -37.53
CA PRO A 250 32.07 5.48 -37.41
C PRO A 250 31.18 4.77 -36.37
N VAL A 251 31.11 3.45 -36.40
CA VAL A 251 30.43 2.63 -35.39
C VAL A 251 31.47 1.91 -34.56
N LEU A 252 31.50 2.15 -33.25
CA LEU A 252 32.40 1.48 -32.34
C LEU A 252 31.85 0.08 -32.06
N ASP A 253 32.37 -0.90 -32.80
CA ASP A 253 31.90 -2.29 -32.81
C ASP A 253 32.27 -3.04 -31.53
N ALA A 254 33.49 -2.81 -31.02
CA ALA A 254 33.98 -3.51 -29.84
C ALA A 254 35.04 -2.70 -29.08
N VAL A 255 34.95 -2.77 -27.75
CA VAL A 255 36.02 -2.42 -26.82
C VAL A 255 36.38 -3.69 -26.06
N THR A 256 37.62 -4.16 -26.23
CA THR A 256 38.13 -5.39 -25.61
C THR A 256 39.39 -5.09 -24.80
N VAL A 257 39.84 -6.02 -23.96
CA VAL A 257 41.02 -5.83 -23.12
C VAL A 257 42.08 -6.86 -23.50
N ASP A 258 43.31 -6.41 -23.69
CA ASP A 258 44.50 -7.24 -23.92
C ASP A 258 45.63 -6.81 -22.98
N GLY A 259 45.88 -7.63 -21.96
CA GLY A 259 46.76 -7.27 -20.84
C GLY A 259 46.25 -6.03 -20.10
N SER A 260 47.09 -5.01 -19.99
CA SER A 260 46.76 -3.73 -19.33
C SER A 260 46.29 -2.64 -20.30
N ASN A 261 45.84 -3.01 -21.50
CA ASN A 261 45.43 -2.05 -22.54
C ASN A 261 44.02 -2.36 -23.05
N PHE A 262 43.28 -1.32 -23.41
CA PHE A 262 42.08 -1.46 -24.20
C PHE A 262 42.41 -1.58 -25.67
N VAL A 263 41.72 -2.47 -26.38
CA VAL A 263 41.76 -2.60 -27.83
C VAL A 263 40.37 -2.29 -28.38
N LEU A 264 40.27 -1.13 -29.03
CA LEU A 264 39.06 -0.62 -29.66
C LEU A 264 39.06 -1.04 -31.12
N LYS A 265 37.89 -1.44 -31.63
CA LYS A 265 37.65 -1.75 -33.04
C LYS A 265 36.36 -1.11 -33.48
N TRP A 266 36.40 -0.44 -34.61
CA TRP A 266 35.23 0.22 -35.18
C TRP A 266 35.12 -0.08 -36.67
N SER A 267 33.95 0.18 -37.22
CA SER A 267 33.67 0.07 -38.64
C SER A 267 33.19 1.42 -39.15
N VAL A 268 33.49 1.72 -40.41
CA VAL A 268 32.83 2.84 -41.08
C VAL A 268 31.58 2.27 -41.74
N PRO A 269 30.40 2.90 -41.55
CA PRO A 269 29.20 2.49 -42.24
C PRO A 269 29.44 2.35 -43.75
N SER A 270 28.83 1.33 -44.36
CA SER A 270 28.94 1.09 -45.80
C SER A 270 28.37 2.23 -46.66
N SER A 271 27.66 3.17 -46.05
CA SER A 271 27.17 4.41 -46.66
C SER A 271 28.25 5.48 -46.84
N ALA A 272 29.44 5.34 -46.24
CA ALA A 272 30.55 6.27 -46.44
C ALA A 272 31.20 6.09 -47.82
N SER A 273 31.62 7.20 -48.43
CA SER A 273 32.33 7.19 -49.73
C SER A 273 33.79 6.72 -49.65
N GLY A 274 34.31 6.42 -48.45
CA GLY A 274 35.68 6.02 -48.20
C GLY A 274 35.99 5.90 -46.70
N LEU A 275 37.27 5.96 -46.33
CA LEU A 275 37.69 6.18 -44.95
C LEU A 275 38.01 7.69 -44.76
N PRO A 276 37.81 8.27 -43.57
CA PRO A 276 38.11 9.68 -43.30
C PRO A 276 39.59 10.00 -43.56
N GLU A 277 39.87 10.97 -44.43
CA GLU A 277 41.23 11.26 -44.87
C GLU A 277 42.09 11.87 -43.75
N GLY A 278 41.45 12.56 -42.79
CA GLY A 278 42.09 13.08 -41.58
C GLY A 278 42.27 12.04 -40.47
N GLY A 279 41.79 10.80 -40.68
CA GLY A 279 41.83 9.72 -39.70
C GLY A 279 40.74 9.81 -38.63
N TYR A 280 40.99 9.18 -37.49
CA TYR A 280 40.08 9.12 -36.35
C TYR A 280 40.78 9.60 -35.10
N ASP A 281 40.07 10.40 -34.30
CA ASP A 281 40.47 10.72 -32.94
C ASP A 281 39.64 9.89 -31.95
N LEU A 282 40.25 9.58 -30.81
CA LEU A 282 39.55 8.92 -29.72
C LEU A 282 39.05 9.94 -28.72
N VAL A 283 37.82 9.74 -28.29
CA VAL A 283 37.20 10.46 -27.18
C VAL A 283 37.14 9.49 -26.00
N ILE A 284 37.83 9.82 -24.92
CA ILE A 284 37.91 9.00 -23.71
C ILE A 284 37.32 9.81 -22.56
N ASP A 285 36.32 9.26 -21.87
CA ASP A 285 35.60 9.93 -20.78
C ASP A 285 35.06 11.31 -21.15
N GLY A 286 34.55 11.41 -22.39
CA GLY A 286 34.00 12.65 -22.96
C GLY A 286 35.05 13.66 -23.43
N VAL A 287 36.35 13.39 -23.21
CA VAL A 287 37.45 14.26 -23.64
C VAL A 287 38.01 13.77 -24.96
N ASP A 288 37.92 14.62 -26.00
CA ASP A 288 38.59 14.38 -27.27
C ASP A 288 40.11 14.50 -27.07
N THR A 289 40.82 13.41 -27.32
CA THR A 289 42.28 13.36 -27.15
C THR A 289 43.05 14.06 -28.26
N GLY A 290 42.33 14.55 -29.27
CA GLY A 290 42.87 15.24 -30.44
C GLY A 290 43.90 14.38 -31.16
N SER A 291 44.99 15.02 -31.62
CA SER A 291 46.03 14.31 -32.36
C SER A 291 46.82 13.28 -31.55
N THR A 292 46.65 13.20 -30.23
CA THR A 292 47.43 12.34 -29.33
C THR A 292 47.21 10.85 -29.62
N HIS A 293 45.98 10.46 -29.95
CA HIS A 293 45.62 9.08 -30.31
C HIS A 293 45.06 8.97 -31.73
N ARG A 294 45.40 9.94 -32.59
CA ARG A 294 44.92 9.94 -33.97
C ARG A 294 45.46 8.76 -34.74
N THR A 295 44.59 8.04 -35.43
CA THR A 295 44.95 6.89 -36.26
C THR A 295 44.16 6.87 -37.56
N THR A 296 44.72 6.31 -38.63
CA THR A 296 43.98 6.02 -39.86
C THR A 296 43.47 4.57 -39.90
N ALA A 297 43.85 3.75 -38.93
CA ALA A 297 43.35 2.40 -38.79
C ALA A 297 41.96 2.39 -38.12
N THR A 298 41.17 1.35 -38.37
CA THR A 298 39.87 1.14 -37.72
C THR A 298 39.98 0.40 -36.38
N THR A 299 41.15 0.51 -35.76
CA THR A 299 41.45 -0.05 -34.44
C THR A 299 42.53 0.77 -33.75
N ALA A 300 42.48 0.84 -32.43
CA ALA A 300 43.50 1.45 -31.60
C ALA A 300 43.68 0.68 -30.30
N THR A 301 44.91 0.65 -29.80
CA THR A 301 45.26 0.10 -28.49
C THR A 301 45.64 1.23 -27.56
N ILE A 302 44.96 1.33 -26.41
CA ILE A 302 45.13 2.41 -25.44
C ILE A 302 45.57 1.82 -24.10
N GLY A 303 46.74 2.25 -23.65
CA GLY A 303 47.31 1.89 -22.36
C GLY A 303 47.41 3.10 -21.44
N GLY A 304 47.78 2.86 -20.18
CA GLY A 304 47.97 3.92 -19.18
C GLY A 304 46.68 4.53 -18.63
N LEU A 305 45.53 3.93 -18.94
CA LEU A 305 44.28 4.17 -18.23
C LEU A 305 44.21 3.29 -16.99
N GLU A 306 43.51 3.78 -15.97
CA GLU A 306 43.45 3.15 -14.66
C GLU A 306 42.67 1.82 -14.74
N ALA A 307 43.26 0.74 -14.22
CA ALA A 307 42.57 -0.55 -14.16
C ALA A 307 41.49 -0.51 -13.06
N GLY A 308 40.39 -1.25 -13.25
CA GLY A 308 39.25 -1.25 -12.31
C GLY A 308 38.30 -0.07 -12.48
N VAL A 309 38.73 1.03 -13.11
CA VAL A 309 37.88 2.17 -13.43
C VAL A 309 37.19 1.95 -14.77
N ALA A 310 35.88 2.26 -14.81
CA ALA A 310 35.09 2.14 -16.01
C ALA A 310 35.24 3.40 -16.88
N HIS A 311 35.94 3.24 -18.00
CA HIS A 311 36.17 4.29 -18.96
C HIS A 311 35.18 4.21 -20.11
N THR A 312 34.78 5.35 -20.65
CA THR A 312 33.88 5.46 -21.80
C THR A 312 34.65 5.87 -23.04
N PHE A 313 34.34 5.24 -24.17
CA PHE A 313 35.05 5.41 -25.43
C PHE A 313 34.09 5.77 -26.56
N MET A 314 34.48 6.75 -27.36
CA MET A 314 33.90 7.04 -28.67
C MET A 314 35.03 7.29 -29.68
N VAL A 315 34.70 7.20 -30.96
CA VAL A 315 35.61 7.48 -32.07
C VAL A 315 35.04 8.62 -32.89
N GLU A 316 35.81 9.67 -33.09
CA GLU A 316 35.46 10.83 -33.91
C GLU A 316 36.15 10.73 -35.27
N ALA A 317 35.38 10.79 -36.37
CA ALA A 317 35.94 10.72 -37.73
C ALA A 317 36.30 12.12 -38.26
N ARG A 318 37.56 12.31 -38.69
CA ARG A 318 38.06 13.57 -39.24
C ARG A 318 37.97 13.56 -40.77
N TRP A 319 36.79 13.89 -41.27
CA TRP A 319 36.57 14.11 -42.70
C TRP A 319 37.09 15.50 -43.09
N THR A 320 37.96 15.60 -44.09
CA THR A 320 38.58 16.88 -44.46
C THR A 320 37.60 17.93 -44.99
N GLN A 321 36.41 17.47 -45.38
CA GLN A 321 35.30 18.24 -45.92
C GLN A 321 34.23 18.57 -44.85
N ALA A 322 34.33 18.01 -43.64
CA ALA A 322 33.46 18.38 -42.52
C ALA A 322 33.97 19.67 -41.86
N GLU A 323 33.04 20.53 -41.41
CA GLU A 323 33.39 21.73 -40.64
C GLU A 323 34.13 21.33 -39.34
N PRO A 324 35.15 22.09 -38.90
CA PRO A 324 36.03 21.70 -37.80
C PRO A 324 35.36 21.44 -36.43
N ASP A 325 34.10 21.82 -36.26
CA ASP A 325 33.28 21.63 -35.06
C ASP A 325 32.15 20.61 -35.25
N GLN A 326 32.04 19.98 -36.43
CA GLN A 326 30.99 19.02 -36.79
C GLN A 326 31.53 17.63 -37.12
N PHE A 327 32.65 17.23 -36.51
CA PHE A 327 33.16 15.89 -36.73
C PHE A 327 32.25 14.85 -36.08
N PRO A 328 31.77 13.86 -36.85
CA PRO A 328 30.79 12.90 -36.37
C PRO A 328 31.45 11.87 -35.45
N ARG A 329 30.81 11.60 -34.31
CA ARG A 329 31.27 10.64 -33.28
C ARG A 329 30.44 9.35 -33.30
N SER A 330 31.10 8.24 -33.00
CA SER A 330 30.45 6.92 -32.88
C SER A 330 29.46 6.83 -31.72
N ASN A 331 28.79 5.68 -31.61
CA ASN A 331 28.19 5.26 -30.35
C ASN A 331 29.26 5.24 -29.23
N GLN A 332 28.81 5.50 -27.99
CA GLN A 332 29.64 5.40 -26.79
C GLN A 332 29.60 3.97 -26.26
N VAL A 333 30.77 3.41 -25.97
CA VAL A 333 30.92 2.08 -25.37
C VAL A 333 31.79 2.18 -24.14
N GLN A 334 31.38 1.53 -23.05
CA GLN A 334 32.16 1.48 -21.82
C GLN A 334 33.08 0.26 -21.82
N GLY A 335 34.29 0.41 -21.30
CA GLY A 335 35.23 -0.66 -21.07
C GLY A 335 35.89 -0.51 -19.70
N ILE A 336 36.18 -1.64 -19.05
CA ILE A 336 36.97 -1.71 -17.82
C ILE A 336 38.14 -2.65 -18.11
N ILE A 337 39.39 -2.22 -17.86
CA ILE A 337 40.52 -3.15 -17.76
C ILE A 337 40.32 -3.83 -16.42
N PRO A 338 40.06 -5.14 -16.37
CA PRO A 338 39.98 -5.84 -15.10
C PRO A 338 41.34 -5.68 -14.43
N VAL A 339 41.34 -5.25 -13.17
CA VAL A 339 42.56 -5.33 -12.36
C VAL A 339 43.00 -6.78 -12.41
N ASN A 340 44.26 -7.06 -12.80
CA ASN A 340 44.82 -8.41 -12.65
C ASN A 340 44.56 -8.79 -11.20
N ALA A 341 43.62 -9.73 -10.99
CA ALA A 341 43.02 -9.94 -9.70
C ALA A 341 44.14 -10.19 -8.70
N TYR A 342 44.36 -9.25 -7.77
CA TYR A 342 45.16 -9.48 -6.58
C TYR A 342 44.46 -10.62 -5.86
N PRO A 343 44.92 -11.87 -6.04
CA PRO A 343 44.10 -12.98 -5.63
C PRO A 343 44.14 -13.02 -4.12
N ALA A 344 42.96 -13.11 -3.51
CA ALA A 344 42.88 -13.35 -2.09
C ALA A 344 43.68 -14.62 -1.74
N PRO A 345 44.48 -14.61 -0.67
CA PRO A 345 45.05 -15.84 -0.15
C PRO A 345 43.91 -16.77 0.29
N VAL A 346 44.16 -18.07 0.34
CA VAL A 346 43.21 -19.05 0.88
C VAL A 346 43.71 -19.48 2.24
N LEU A 347 42.94 -19.23 3.29
CA LEU A 347 43.25 -19.69 4.63
C LEU A 347 42.95 -21.18 4.70
N ASP A 348 44.01 -21.99 4.52
CA ASP A 348 43.94 -23.45 4.38
C ASP A 348 43.59 -24.12 5.71
N ALA A 349 44.15 -23.63 6.81
CA ALA A 349 43.93 -24.22 8.13
C ALA A 349 44.12 -23.22 9.27
N VAL A 350 43.24 -23.33 10.28
CA VAL A 350 43.44 -22.78 11.62
C VAL A 350 43.48 -23.97 12.58
N THR A 351 44.61 -24.17 13.24
CA THR A 351 44.83 -25.29 14.17
C THR A 351 45.18 -24.77 15.56
N VAL A 352 44.95 -25.57 16.60
CA VAL A 352 45.31 -25.20 17.97
C VAL A 352 46.56 -25.97 18.40
N ASP A 353 47.54 -25.24 18.93
CA ASP A 353 48.74 -25.80 19.56
C ASP A 353 48.91 -25.20 20.96
N GLY A 354 48.56 -25.98 21.99
CA GLY A 354 48.48 -25.52 23.37
C GLY A 354 47.43 -24.41 23.55
N SER A 355 47.88 -23.21 23.94
CA SER A 355 47.05 -22.02 24.13
C SER A 355 47.09 -21.04 22.95
N ASN A 356 47.55 -21.49 21.78
CA ASN A 356 47.76 -20.63 20.61
C ASN A 356 47.04 -21.19 19.38
N PHE A 357 46.63 -20.29 18.50
CA PHE A 357 46.18 -20.62 17.15
C PHE A 357 47.36 -20.60 16.19
N VAL A 358 47.45 -21.61 15.32
CA VAL A 358 48.42 -21.70 14.22
C VAL A 358 47.66 -21.67 12.91
N LEU A 359 47.83 -20.58 12.18
CA LEU A 359 47.19 -20.30 10.90
C LEU A 359 48.17 -20.66 9.77
N LYS A 360 47.65 -21.29 8.71
CA LYS A 360 48.39 -21.56 7.46
C LYS A 360 47.52 -21.23 6.27
N TRP A 361 48.10 -20.56 5.28
CA TRP A 361 47.41 -20.18 4.05
C TRP A 361 48.25 -20.44 2.81
N SER A 362 47.59 -20.44 1.66
CA SER A 362 48.18 -20.59 0.34
C SER A 362 47.78 -19.42 -0.54
N VAL A 363 48.59 -19.13 -1.57
CA VAL A 363 48.21 -18.16 -2.61
C VAL A 363 47.74 -18.95 -3.83
N PRO A 364 46.59 -18.61 -4.44
CA PRO A 364 46.10 -19.28 -5.63
C PRO A 364 47.14 -19.31 -6.76
N SER A 365 47.19 -20.41 -7.53
CA SER A 365 48.13 -20.58 -8.64
C SER A 365 47.95 -19.58 -9.80
N SER A 366 46.85 -18.83 -9.79
CA SER A 366 46.60 -17.70 -10.69
C SER A 366 47.38 -16.43 -10.32
N ALA A 367 48.05 -16.40 -9.15
CA ALA A 367 48.92 -15.30 -8.77
C ALA A 367 50.24 -15.34 -9.54
N SER A 368 50.71 -14.18 -9.98
CA SER A 368 52.03 -14.01 -10.61
C SER A 368 53.20 -14.04 -9.62
N GLY A 369 52.94 -14.14 -8.30
CA GLY A 369 53.94 -14.11 -7.23
C GLY A 369 53.32 -14.12 -5.82
N LEU A 370 54.10 -13.74 -4.81
CA LEU A 370 53.62 -13.46 -3.44
C LEU A 370 53.48 -11.93 -3.25
N PRO A 371 52.54 -11.45 -2.41
CA PRO A 371 52.34 -10.02 -2.15
C PRO A 371 53.58 -9.37 -1.55
N GLU A 372 54.06 -8.29 -2.17
CA GLU A 372 55.33 -7.64 -1.80
C GLU A 372 55.26 -6.96 -0.43
N GLY A 373 54.07 -6.51 -0.01
CA GLY A 373 53.82 -5.91 1.31
C GLY A 373 53.56 -6.92 2.43
N GLY A 374 53.52 -8.22 2.12
CA GLY A 374 53.22 -9.30 3.06
C GLY A 374 51.73 -9.50 3.33
N TYR A 375 51.42 -10.06 4.49
CA TYR A 375 50.07 -10.42 4.92
C TYR A 375 49.76 -9.83 6.29
N ASP A 376 48.56 -9.27 6.44
CA ASP A 376 48.00 -8.89 7.73
C ASP A 376 46.93 -9.88 8.16
N LEU A 377 46.73 -10.01 9.46
CA LEU A 377 45.68 -10.86 10.00
C LEU A 377 44.48 -10.01 10.39
N VAL A 378 43.30 -10.50 10.05
CA VAL A 378 42.03 -9.98 10.50
C VAL A 378 41.47 -10.96 11.52
N ILE A 379 41.23 -10.49 12.73
CA ILE A 379 40.71 -11.28 13.85
C ILE A 379 39.39 -10.65 14.28
N ASP A 380 38.30 -11.43 14.27
CA ASP A 380 36.95 -10.98 14.62
C ASP A 380 36.49 -9.74 13.85
N GLY A 381 36.82 -9.72 12.55
CA GLY A 381 36.50 -8.62 11.65
C GLY A 381 37.39 -7.39 11.79
N VAL A 382 38.32 -7.36 12.75
CA VAL A 382 39.27 -6.27 12.96
C VAL A 382 40.60 -6.59 12.30
N ASP A 383 41.03 -5.76 11.35
CA ASP A 383 42.38 -5.82 10.78
C ASP A 383 43.40 -5.39 11.85
N THR A 384 44.33 -6.29 12.16
CA THR A 384 45.36 -6.06 13.17
C THR A 384 46.49 -5.13 12.67
N GLY A 385 46.44 -4.75 11.40
CA GLY A 385 47.42 -3.90 10.73
C GLY A 385 48.81 -4.49 10.81
N SER A 386 49.81 -3.65 11.06
CA SER A 386 51.21 -4.09 11.13
C SER A 386 51.56 -4.96 12.35
N THR A 387 50.65 -5.09 13.33
CA THR A 387 50.90 -5.81 14.59
C THR A 387 51.20 -7.29 14.39
N HIS A 388 50.53 -7.94 13.43
CA HIS A 388 50.74 -9.34 13.09
C HIS A 388 51.19 -9.55 11.63
N ARG A 389 51.74 -8.51 11.01
CA ARG A 389 52.19 -8.57 9.61
C ARG A 389 53.32 -9.58 9.44
N THR A 390 53.22 -10.41 8.42
CA THR A 390 54.24 -11.41 8.08
C THR A 390 54.37 -11.58 6.57
N THR A 391 55.56 -11.95 6.09
CA THR A 391 55.77 -12.38 4.69
C THR A 391 55.69 -13.89 4.52
N ALA A 392 55.61 -14.64 5.63
CA ALA A 392 55.40 -16.08 5.61
C ALA A 392 53.92 -16.42 5.35
N THR A 393 53.64 -17.62 4.85
CA THR A 393 52.27 -18.10 4.64
C THR A 393 51.69 -18.84 5.85
N SER A 394 52.15 -18.45 7.04
CA SER A 394 51.69 -18.98 8.32
C SER A 394 51.97 -18.01 9.46
N ALA A 395 51.14 -18.02 10.50
CA ALA A 395 51.33 -17.23 11.71
C ALA A 395 50.80 -17.98 12.95
N THR A 396 51.40 -17.69 14.11
CA THR A 396 50.94 -18.20 15.41
C THR A 396 50.42 -17.05 16.25
N ILE A 397 49.21 -17.17 16.76
CA ILE A 397 48.50 -16.14 17.53
C ILE A 397 48.23 -16.64 18.94
N SER A 398 48.69 -15.86 19.91
CA SER A 398 48.60 -16.15 21.34
C SER A 398 47.79 -15.06 22.05
N GLY A 399 47.12 -15.40 23.16
CA GLY A 399 46.46 -14.42 24.03
C GLY A 399 45.03 -14.06 23.63
N LEU A 400 44.40 -14.83 22.75
CA LEU A 400 42.96 -14.77 22.48
C LEU A 400 42.19 -15.59 23.53
N GLU A 401 40.91 -15.24 23.75
CA GLU A 401 40.09 -15.82 24.80
C GLU A 401 39.72 -17.28 24.51
N ALA A 402 39.88 -18.17 25.51
CA ALA A 402 39.47 -19.56 25.38
C ALA A 402 37.95 -19.71 25.58
N GLY A 403 37.31 -20.63 24.86
CA GLY A 403 35.85 -20.81 24.86
C GLY A 403 35.08 -19.85 23.96
N VAL A 404 35.77 -18.88 23.37
CA VAL A 404 35.22 -17.97 22.37
C VAL A 404 35.72 -18.39 20.99
N ALA A 405 34.79 -18.55 20.06
CA ALA A 405 35.11 -18.92 18.70
C ALA A 405 35.51 -17.67 17.92
N HIS A 406 36.80 -17.52 17.67
CA HIS A 406 37.38 -16.40 16.93
C HIS A 406 37.35 -16.66 15.43
N THR A 407 37.14 -15.61 14.66
CA THR A 407 37.18 -15.67 13.20
C THR A 407 38.49 -15.09 12.69
N PHE A 408 39.10 -15.78 11.74
CA PHE A 408 40.39 -15.42 11.17
C PHE A 408 40.27 -15.25 9.66
N MET A 409 40.83 -14.16 9.14
CA MET A 409 41.13 -13.99 7.72
C MET A 409 42.55 -13.48 7.56
N VAL A 410 43.09 -13.63 6.35
CA VAL A 410 44.41 -13.12 5.97
C VAL A 410 44.21 -12.11 4.85
N GLU A 411 44.70 -10.90 5.05
CA GLU A 411 44.67 -9.82 4.06
C GLU A 411 46.02 -9.74 3.34
N ALA A 412 46.04 -9.82 2.00
CA ALA A 412 47.29 -9.74 1.23
C ALA A 412 47.60 -8.29 0.82
N ARG A 413 48.75 -7.78 1.24
CA ARG A 413 49.20 -6.42 0.96
C ARG A 413 49.98 -6.35 -0.35
N TRP A 414 49.27 -6.31 -1.46
CA TRP A 414 49.86 -6.06 -2.77
C TRP A 414 50.22 -4.58 -2.89
N THR A 415 51.47 -4.24 -3.19
CA THR A 415 51.90 -2.82 -3.24
C THR A 415 51.24 -1.99 -4.35
N GLN A 416 50.52 -2.66 -5.25
CA GLN A 416 49.81 -2.07 -6.37
C GLN A 416 48.29 -2.02 -6.14
N ALA A 417 47.77 -2.54 -5.01
CA ALA A 417 46.38 -2.42 -4.61
C ALA A 417 46.17 -1.10 -3.84
N GLU A 418 45.02 -0.46 -4.03
CA GLU A 418 44.65 0.73 -3.26
C GLU A 418 44.57 0.39 -1.76
N PRO A 419 44.91 1.34 -0.85
CA PRO A 419 45.01 1.08 0.59
C PRO A 419 43.75 0.51 1.27
N ASP A 420 42.59 0.61 0.64
CA ASP A 420 41.27 0.14 1.09
C ASP A 420 40.75 -1.09 0.33
N GLU A 421 41.49 -1.60 -0.67
CA GLU A 421 41.09 -2.71 -1.54
C GLU A 421 41.96 -3.97 -1.37
N PHE A 422 42.64 -4.12 -0.23
CA PHE A 422 43.47 -5.31 -0.02
C PHE A 422 42.62 -6.59 0.07
N PRO A 423 42.89 -7.61 -0.76
CA PRO A 423 42.07 -8.80 -0.84
C PRO A 423 42.27 -9.70 0.39
N ARG A 424 41.15 -10.14 0.98
CA ARG A 424 41.12 -11.00 2.17
C ARG A 424 40.75 -12.43 1.83
N SER A 425 41.32 -13.39 2.56
CA SER A 425 41.02 -14.82 2.42
C SER A 425 39.57 -15.17 2.73
N ASN A 426 39.21 -16.43 2.50
CA ASN A 426 38.07 -17.03 3.18
C ASN A 426 38.23 -16.87 4.71
N GLN A 427 37.10 -16.68 5.39
CA GLN A 427 37.04 -16.65 6.84
C GLN A 427 37.01 -18.07 7.39
N VAL A 428 37.89 -18.37 8.34
CA VAL A 428 37.91 -19.65 9.04
C VAL A 428 37.80 -19.38 10.54
N GLN A 429 36.92 -20.11 11.21
CA GLN A 429 36.72 -20.00 12.64
C GLN A 429 37.64 -20.98 13.37
N GLY A 430 38.22 -20.53 14.49
CA GLY A 430 38.98 -21.36 15.41
C GLY A 430 38.56 -21.07 16.84
N MET A 431 38.47 -22.12 17.66
CA MET A 431 38.23 -21.99 19.09
C MET A 431 39.27 -22.81 19.84
N ILE A 432 39.88 -22.22 20.86
CA ILE A 432 40.55 -22.98 21.91
C ILE A 432 39.45 -23.36 22.88
N GLU A 433 39.18 -24.66 23.04
CA GLU A 433 38.17 -25.14 23.99
C GLU A 433 38.41 -24.52 25.37
N ALA A 434 37.38 -23.90 25.94
CA ALA A 434 37.44 -23.53 27.34
C ALA A 434 37.62 -24.79 28.18
N SER A 435 38.49 -24.72 29.19
CA SER A 435 38.51 -25.71 30.27
C SER A 435 37.06 -25.98 30.68
N SER A 436 36.62 -27.23 30.53
CA SER A 436 35.22 -27.64 30.58
C SER A 436 34.57 -27.28 31.91
N ASP A 437 33.99 -26.09 31.98
CA ASP A 437 32.98 -25.70 32.95
C ASP A 437 32.14 -24.58 32.33
N ALA A 438 30.94 -24.96 31.89
CA ALA A 438 29.80 -24.14 31.42
C ALA A 438 29.42 -24.35 29.94
N GLY A 439 28.11 -24.58 29.75
CA GLY A 439 27.50 -25.13 28.55
C GLY A 439 27.34 -24.17 27.36
N THR A 440 27.17 -24.81 26.21
CA THR A 440 27.03 -24.35 24.83
C THR A 440 25.93 -23.31 24.55
N THR A 441 26.21 -22.34 23.67
CA THR A 441 25.17 -21.65 22.84
C THR A 441 25.60 -21.52 21.38
N ASP A 442 24.67 -21.89 20.52
CA ASP A 442 24.69 -22.08 19.06
C ASP A 442 24.53 -20.75 18.28
N THR A 443 25.28 -20.55 17.19
CA THR A 443 25.13 -19.40 16.28
C THR A 443 24.08 -19.72 15.21
N ALA A 444 22.80 -19.61 15.56
CA ALA A 444 21.69 -19.67 14.61
C ALA A 444 21.36 -18.26 14.08
N THR A 445 21.34 -18.07 12.76
CA THR A 445 20.75 -16.88 12.11
C THR A 445 19.28 -16.76 12.49
N ARG A 446 18.84 -15.57 12.97
CA ARG A 446 17.45 -15.30 13.34
C ARG A 446 16.51 -15.61 12.16
N GLN A 447 15.59 -16.57 12.34
CA GLN A 447 14.60 -16.91 11.33
C GLN A 447 13.66 -15.71 11.09
N PRO A 448 13.30 -15.38 9.83
CA PRO A 448 12.37 -14.29 9.55
C PRO A 448 11.02 -14.57 10.22
N MET A 449 10.53 -13.61 11.00
CA MET A 449 9.26 -13.74 11.70
C MET A 449 8.15 -13.16 10.85
N SER A 450 7.70 -13.92 9.85
CA SER A 450 6.76 -13.43 8.83
C SER A 450 5.39 -13.00 9.41
N LEU A 451 4.71 -12.03 8.77
CA LEU A 451 3.31 -11.66 9.04
C LEU A 451 2.34 -12.71 8.48
N ARG A 452 2.52 -13.99 8.81
CA ARG A 452 1.69 -15.08 8.30
C ARG A 452 0.84 -15.69 9.40
N GLY A 453 -0.45 -15.80 9.14
CA GLY A 453 -1.44 -16.41 10.00
C GLY A 453 -1.32 -17.92 10.01
N ASN A 454 -1.59 -18.50 11.18
CA ASN A 454 -1.65 -19.92 11.42
C ASN A 454 -3.09 -20.29 11.83
N PRO A 455 -3.91 -20.80 10.90
CA PRO A 455 -5.28 -21.23 11.19
C PRO A 455 -5.40 -22.33 12.26
N SER A 456 -4.29 -23.02 12.57
CA SER A 456 -4.22 -24.07 13.58
C SER A 456 -3.63 -23.59 14.91
N PHE A 457 -3.44 -22.28 15.10
CA PHE A 457 -2.90 -21.73 16.35
C PHE A 457 -3.78 -22.10 17.54
N ASP A 458 -3.14 -22.60 18.60
CA ASP A 458 -3.77 -22.90 19.89
C ASP A 458 -2.93 -22.30 21.03
N ALA A 459 -3.51 -21.33 21.74
CA ALA A 459 -2.85 -20.65 22.85
C ALA A 459 -2.50 -21.59 24.02
N ALA A 460 -3.15 -22.76 24.13
CA ALA A 460 -2.81 -23.75 25.15
C ALA A 460 -1.44 -24.41 24.92
N GLN A 461 -0.90 -24.35 23.69
CA GLN A 461 0.40 -24.90 23.32
C GLN A 461 1.58 -23.93 23.52
N LEU A 462 1.30 -22.70 23.95
CA LEU A 462 2.33 -21.74 24.32
C LEU A 462 3.09 -22.20 25.58
N PRO A 463 4.39 -21.89 25.71
CA PRO A 463 5.11 -22.03 26.98
C PRO A 463 4.33 -21.37 28.11
N GLU A 464 4.45 -21.90 29.33
CA GLU A 464 3.68 -21.40 30.48
C GLU A 464 3.82 -19.88 30.68
N GLU A 465 5.05 -19.37 30.66
CA GLU A 465 5.34 -17.95 30.78
C GLU A 465 4.74 -17.13 29.63
N ALA A 466 4.94 -17.58 28.38
CA ALA A 466 4.39 -16.91 27.21
C ALA A 466 2.85 -16.90 27.21
N ARG A 467 2.22 -18.00 27.65
CA ARG A 467 0.76 -18.11 27.75
C ARG A 467 0.18 -17.09 28.73
N LEU A 468 0.86 -16.83 29.86
CA LEU A 468 0.45 -15.81 30.83
C LEU A 468 0.49 -14.41 30.23
N TRP A 469 1.60 -14.05 29.56
CA TRP A 469 1.72 -12.75 28.90
C TRP A 469 0.76 -12.59 27.72
N TYR A 470 0.48 -13.68 27.01
CA TYR A 470 -0.51 -13.71 25.94
C TYR A 470 -1.94 -13.46 26.44
N GLN A 471 -2.30 -14.03 27.60
CA GLN A 471 -3.59 -13.76 28.23
C GLN A 471 -3.70 -12.31 28.69
N ARG A 472 -2.64 -11.75 29.27
CA ARG A 472 -2.59 -10.33 29.68
C ARG A 472 -2.64 -9.38 28.48
N LEU A 473 -2.02 -9.76 27.36
CA LEU A 473 -2.15 -9.05 26.08
C LEU A 473 -3.63 -8.95 25.67
N TRP A 474 -4.35 -10.07 25.62
CA TRP A 474 -5.78 -10.10 25.29
C TRP A 474 -6.63 -9.32 26.29
N ALA A 475 -6.35 -9.46 27.59
CA ALA A 475 -7.03 -8.68 28.62
C ALA A 475 -6.88 -7.17 28.40
N SER A 476 -5.72 -6.70 27.89
CA SER A 476 -5.51 -5.28 27.56
C SER A 476 -6.29 -4.81 26.32
N ILE A 477 -6.54 -5.71 25.35
CA ILE A 477 -7.34 -5.44 24.16
C ILE A 477 -8.83 -5.35 24.54
N GLU A 478 -9.30 -6.27 25.39
CA GLU A 478 -10.70 -6.38 25.80
C GLU A 478 -11.11 -5.30 26.82
N ASN A 479 -10.17 -4.74 27.59
CA ASN A 479 -10.44 -3.77 28.66
C ASN A 479 -9.89 -2.36 28.37
N SER A 480 -10.40 -1.72 27.32
CA SER A 480 -9.90 -0.43 26.80
C SER A 480 -10.12 0.82 27.69
N ASN A 481 -10.62 0.68 28.92
CA ASN A 481 -11.23 1.79 29.68
C ASN A 481 -10.27 2.62 30.56
N GLN A 482 -8.96 2.29 30.65
CA GLN A 482 -8.13 2.92 31.69
C GLN A 482 -6.99 3.83 31.25
N TYR A 483 -6.64 3.97 29.97
CA TYR A 483 -5.78 5.10 29.52
C TYR A 483 -5.55 5.17 27.98
N LEU A 484 -5.86 4.11 27.19
CA LEU A 484 -5.68 4.07 25.72
C LEU A 484 -6.81 3.24 25.13
N ASN A 485 -7.83 3.94 24.63
CA ASN A 485 -8.89 3.29 23.90
C ASN A 485 -8.53 3.29 22.42
N ALA A 486 -8.02 2.16 21.92
CA ALA A 486 -7.61 2.02 20.52
C ALA A 486 -8.76 2.30 19.55
N THR A 487 -9.99 1.96 19.93
CA THR A 487 -11.20 2.31 19.17
C THR A 487 -11.38 3.83 19.09
N THR A 488 -11.30 4.55 20.22
CA THR A 488 -11.40 6.03 20.22
C THR A 488 -10.28 6.67 19.41
N LEU A 489 -9.05 6.15 19.50
CA LEU A 489 -7.94 6.62 18.68
C LEU A 489 -8.21 6.40 17.19
N ALA A 490 -8.67 5.20 16.80
CA ALA A 490 -9.06 4.88 15.43
C ALA A 490 -10.24 5.74 14.93
N GLU A 491 -11.15 6.14 15.82
CA GLU A 491 -12.29 6.99 15.48
C GLU A 491 -11.92 8.47 15.31
N SER A 492 -10.74 8.87 15.77
CA SER A 492 -10.37 10.25 16.00
C SER A 492 -10.26 11.10 14.74
N ASN A 493 -10.02 10.50 13.57
CA ASN A 493 -9.64 11.18 12.31
C ASN A 493 -8.38 12.05 12.39
N ASP A 494 -7.58 11.87 13.45
CA ASP A 494 -6.40 12.67 13.74
C ASP A 494 -5.12 11.90 13.41
N THR A 495 -4.39 12.39 12.42
CA THR A 495 -3.09 11.86 11.99
C THR A 495 -2.09 11.83 13.16
N TYR A 496 -2.17 12.74 14.14
CA TYR A 496 -1.35 12.69 15.34
C TYR A 496 -1.59 11.40 16.16
N ASN A 497 -2.87 11.03 16.34
CA ASN A 497 -3.25 9.83 17.09
C ASN A 497 -2.87 8.56 16.33
N TYR A 498 -2.97 8.58 15.00
CA TYR A 498 -2.56 7.46 14.15
C TYR A 498 -1.06 7.28 14.14
N ALA A 499 -0.29 8.36 13.97
CA ALA A 499 1.17 8.36 13.92
C ALA A 499 1.82 7.84 15.20
N ARG A 500 1.18 8.06 16.35
CA ARG A 500 1.77 7.90 17.67
C ARG A 500 1.11 6.76 18.46
N PRO A 501 0.11 6.99 19.33
CA PRO A 501 -0.38 5.95 20.22
C PRO A 501 -1.00 4.75 19.46
N LEU A 502 -1.69 4.97 18.33
CA LEU A 502 -2.27 3.88 17.56
C LEU A 502 -1.21 3.09 16.78
N ASN A 503 -0.19 3.76 16.22
CA ASN A 503 0.95 3.09 15.59
C ASN A 503 1.65 2.16 16.58
N THR A 504 1.93 2.66 17.79
CA THR A 504 2.54 1.84 18.83
C THR A 504 1.69 0.61 19.16
N HIS A 505 0.36 0.81 19.26
CA HIS A 505 -0.60 -0.25 19.60
C HIS A 505 -0.66 -1.34 18.52
N ILE A 506 -0.94 -0.96 17.27
CA ILE A 506 -1.08 -1.91 16.16
C ILE A 506 0.26 -2.60 15.86
N THR A 507 1.39 -1.89 15.95
CA THR A 507 2.70 -2.52 15.76
C THR A 507 3.00 -3.56 16.85
N SER A 508 2.54 -3.34 18.08
CA SER A 508 2.65 -4.35 19.16
C SER A 508 1.78 -5.58 18.88
N LEU A 509 0.58 -5.40 18.30
CA LEU A 509 -0.27 -6.49 17.85
C LEU A 509 0.40 -7.27 16.70
N LEU A 510 1.00 -6.57 15.73
CA LEU A 510 1.73 -7.20 14.63
C LEU A 510 2.90 -8.04 15.16
N HIS A 511 3.67 -7.52 16.11
CA HIS A 511 4.75 -8.26 16.76
C HIS A 511 4.24 -9.55 17.45
N ALA A 512 3.13 -9.48 18.19
CA ALA A 512 2.53 -10.67 18.80
C ALA A 512 1.97 -11.65 17.75
N PHE A 513 1.43 -11.12 16.65
CA PHE A 513 0.95 -11.92 15.52
C PHE A 513 2.08 -12.68 14.85
N ARG A 514 3.27 -12.09 14.68
CA ARG A 514 4.46 -12.79 14.15
C ARG A 514 4.83 -14.04 14.93
N MET A 515 4.68 -14.00 16.25
CA MET A 515 5.05 -15.10 17.15
C MET A 515 4.02 -16.24 17.18
N THR A 516 2.77 -15.96 16.77
CA THR A 516 1.64 -16.87 16.99
C THR A 516 0.97 -17.31 15.69
N GLY A 517 0.91 -16.41 14.71
CA GLY A 517 -0.02 -16.48 13.60
C GLY A 517 -1.50 -16.41 14.04
N ASP A 518 -1.82 -15.96 15.27
CA ASP A 518 -3.20 -15.94 15.75
C ASP A 518 -4.04 -14.93 14.94
N LEU A 519 -4.93 -15.45 14.10
CA LEU A 519 -5.79 -14.65 13.23
C LEU A 519 -6.72 -13.70 14.01
N ARG A 520 -6.99 -13.95 15.30
CA ARG A 520 -7.77 -13.02 16.13
C ARG A 520 -7.04 -11.68 16.33
N LEU A 521 -5.71 -11.70 16.42
CA LEU A 521 -4.92 -10.46 16.48
C LEU A 521 -5.04 -9.69 15.15
N LEU A 522 -5.01 -10.40 14.02
CA LEU A 522 -5.18 -9.79 12.70
C LEU A 522 -6.60 -9.26 12.48
N ASP A 523 -7.63 -9.94 13.02
CA ASP A 523 -9.01 -9.46 13.01
C ASP A 523 -9.18 -8.19 13.86
N GLU A 524 -8.50 -8.07 15.00
CA GLU A 524 -8.50 -6.82 15.78
C GLU A 524 -7.83 -5.68 15.03
N ILE A 525 -6.73 -5.96 14.32
CA ILE A 525 -6.09 -4.99 13.42
C ILE A 525 -7.03 -4.61 12.27
N ASP A 526 -7.74 -5.55 11.64
CA ASP A 526 -8.77 -5.24 10.62
C ASP A 526 -9.87 -4.35 11.19
N ARG A 527 -10.38 -4.64 12.38
CA ARG A 527 -11.41 -3.82 13.04
C ARG A 527 -10.94 -2.37 13.19
N LEU A 528 -9.74 -2.14 13.73
CA LEU A 528 -9.17 -0.79 13.88
C LEU A 528 -8.92 -0.12 12.53
N ALA A 529 -8.38 -0.85 11.56
CA ALA A 529 -8.14 -0.34 10.21
C ALA A 529 -9.45 0.06 9.52
N GLN A 530 -10.54 -0.73 9.60
CA GLN A 530 -11.83 -0.36 9.02
C GLN A 530 -12.42 0.91 9.67
N ILE A 531 -12.20 1.12 10.97
CA ILE A 531 -12.59 2.37 11.62
C ILE A 531 -11.77 3.53 11.03
N MET A 532 -10.45 3.40 10.94
CA MET A 532 -9.60 4.43 10.31
C MET A 532 -10.04 4.73 8.87
N ARG A 533 -10.33 3.69 8.07
CA ARG A 533 -10.85 3.79 6.70
C ARG A 533 -12.15 4.59 6.64
N SER A 534 -13.06 4.38 7.59
CA SER A 534 -14.35 5.10 7.64
C SER A 534 -14.19 6.62 7.87
N LYS A 535 -13.00 7.04 8.32
CA LYS A 535 -12.66 8.46 8.57
C LYS A 535 -11.95 9.13 7.41
N LEU A 536 -11.58 8.39 6.36
CA LEU A 536 -10.96 8.96 5.17
C LEU A 536 -11.95 9.88 4.43
N LYS A 537 -11.52 11.11 4.17
CA LYS A 537 -12.26 12.07 3.35
C LYS A 537 -11.28 12.92 2.55
N ASP A 538 -11.75 13.47 1.43
CA ASP A 538 -11.06 14.56 0.75
C ASP A 538 -11.34 15.81 1.57
N TRP A 539 -10.42 16.10 2.49
CA TRP A 539 -10.53 17.25 3.36
C TRP A 539 -10.06 18.48 2.61
N SER A 540 -10.83 19.55 2.69
CA SER A 540 -10.40 20.82 2.15
C SER A 540 -9.18 21.35 2.93
N ILE A 541 -8.13 21.77 2.23
CA ILE A 541 -6.86 22.22 2.85
C ILE A 541 -6.97 23.71 3.26
N LEU A 542 -6.41 24.10 4.42
CA LEU A 542 -6.09 25.50 4.71
C LEU A 542 -4.84 25.94 3.95
N VAL A 543 -4.94 27.03 3.20
CA VAL A 543 -3.75 27.76 2.73
C VAL A 543 -3.34 28.74 3.85
N LEU A 544 -2.03 28.86 4.10
CA LEU A 544 -1.45 29.95 4.89
C LEU A 544 -2.11 31.29 4.50
N ASN A 545 -2.59 32.04 5.50
CA ASN A 545 -3.37 33.29 5.42
C ASN A 545 -4.91 33.16 5.42
N GLY A 546 -5.48 32.01 5.77
CA GLY A 546 -6.84 31.94 6.33
C GLY A 546 -7.98 32.19 5.34
N THR A 547 -7.83 31.85 4.06
CA THR A 547 -8.96 31.84 3.10
C THR A 547 -9.25 30.42 2.59
N THR A 548 -10.54 30.10 2.56
CA THR A 548 -11.29 28.84 2.33
C THR A 548 -10.74 27.79 1.33
N TYR A 549 -10.46 26.60 1.88
CA TYR A 549 -10.96 25.25 1.54
C TYR A 549 -11.24 24.86 0.07
N GLN A 550 -10.24 24.34 -0.64
CA GLN A 550 -10.48 23.44 -1.80
C GLN A 550 -10.07 22.00 -1.44
N ALA A 551 -10.98 21.08 -1.75
CA ALA A 551 -10.70 19.65 -1.86
C ALA A 551 -9.64 19.45 -2.95
N ASP A 552 -8.60 18.65 -2.68
CA ASP A 552 -7.47 18.49 -3.58
C ASP A 552 -7.50 17.17 -4.37
N GLY A 553 -8.55 16.38 -4.17
CA GLY A 553 -8.81 15.10 -4.82
C GLY A 553 -8.24 13.91 -4.05
N TYR A 554 -7.62 14.11 -2.88
CA TYR A 554 -6.95 13.04 -2.15
C TYR A 554 -7.62 12.77 -0.80
N LEU A 555 -8.04 11.51 -0.61
CA LEU A 555 -8.54 11.06 0.67
C LEU A 555 -7.41 11.08 1.71
N ASN A 556 -7.69 11.60 2.90
CA ASN A 556 -6.75 11.55 4.02
C ASN A 556 -7.45 11.74 5.38
N TRP A 557 -6.66 11.98 6.41
CA TRP A 557 -7.04 12.42 7.74
C TRP A 557 -6.46 13.82 8.05
N LEU A 558 -6.83 14.38 9.20
CA LEU A 558 -6.46 15.74 9.59
C LEU A 558 -5.48 15.73 10.76
N TYR A 559 -4.72 16.80 10.90
CA TYR A 559 -3.84 17.03 12.04
C TYR A 559 -4.42 18.11 12.94
N PHE A 560 -4.38 17.95 14.26
CA PHE A 560 -5.01 18.91 15.20
C PHE A 560 -4.12 19.45 16.32
N TYR A 561 -2.85 19.06 16.39
CA TYR A 561 -2.06 19.31 17.59
C TYR A 561 -1.29 20.65 17.58
N ASP A 562 -0.63 20.99 16.47
CA ASP A 562 0.21 22.19 16.37
C ASP A 562 -0.49 23.34 15.64
N ALA A 563 -0.36 24.54 16.20
CA ALA A 563 -0.82 25.76 15.57
C ALA A 563 -0.18 25.94 14.18
N GLY A 564 -0.99 26.20 13.17
CA GLY A 564 -0.58 26.34 11.77
C GLY A 564 -0.78 25.09 10.91
N TYR A 565 -0.98 23.92 11.53
CA TYR A 565 -1.35 22.67 10.83
C TYR A 565 -2.71 22.14 11.26
N GLU A 566 -3.33 22.72 12.28
CA GLU A 566 -4.64 22.32 12.79
C GLU A 566 -5.73 22.32 11.70
N GLY A 567 -6.46 21.21 11.59
CA GLY A 567 -7.48 21.00 10.58
C GLY A 567 -6.93 20.80 9.16
N THR A 568 -5.64 20.49 9.02
CA THR A 568 -5.01 20.26 7.72
C THR A 568 -4.39 18.88 7.59
N ASP A 569 -4.05 18.49 6.37
CA ASP A 569 -3.45 17.21 6.05
C ASP A 569 -2.01 17.38 5.48
N ILE A 570 -1.38 18.51 5.81
CA ILE A 570 -0.05 18.92 5.34
C ILE A 570 1.06 18.68 6.38
N HIS A 571 0.74 18.11 7.54
CA HIS A 571 1.75 17.87 8.58
C HIS A 571 2.65 16.67 8.23
N GLN A 572 3.74 16.95 7.49
CA GLN A 572 4.62 15.93 6.89
C GLN A 572 5.10 14.85 7.87
N MET A 573 5.42 15.21 9.11
CA MET A 573 5.95 14.26 10.09
C MET A 573 4.92 13.17 10.44
N ASP A 574 3.77 13.56 10.99
CA ASP A 574 2.77 12.60 11.42
C ASP A 574 2.10 11.91 10.22
N GLU A 575 2.09 12.54 9.04
CA GLU A 575 1.74 11.89 7.77
C GLU A 575 2.68 10.72 7.47
N MET A 576 4.00 10.90 7.56
CA MET A 576 4.97 9.84 7.31
C MET A 576 4.84 8.69 8.32
N LEU A 577 4.66 9.00 9.61
CA LEU A 577 4.48 7.98 10.66
C LEU A 577 3.17 7.20 10.50
N SER A 578 2.06 7.89 10.22
CA SER A 578 0.74 7.25 10.06
C SER A 578 0.72 6.33 8.86
N HIS A 579 1.30 6.75 7.75
CA HIS A 579 1.28 5.96 6.53
C HIS A 579 2.28 4.81 6.54
N SER A 580 3.35 4.89 7.34
CA SER A 580 4.20 3.74 7.69
C SER A 580 3.41 2.63 8.40
N LEU A 581 2.58 3.00 9.37
CA LEU A 581 1.65 2.07 10.02
C LEU A 581 0.68 1.43 9.01
N VAL A 582 0.09 2.26 8.12
CA VAL A 582 -0.85 1.77 7.09
C VAL A 582 -0.18 0.76 6.17
N ALA A 583 1.04 1.02 5.72
CA ALA A 583 1.80 0.09 4.89
C ALA A 583 2.05 -1.25 5.62
N ALA A 584 2.39 -1.21 6.91
CA ALA A 584 2.64 -2.41 7.70
C ALA A 584 1.40 -3.30 7.85
N PHE A 585 0.24 -2.76 8.27
CA PHE A 585 -0.96 -3.58 8.38
C PHE A 585 -1.54 -3.97 7.01
N ALA A 586 -1.36 -3.14 5.97
CA ALA A 586 -1.78 -3.50 4.62
C ALA A 586 -1.01 -4.70 4.11
N TYR A 587 0.29 -4.77 4.41
CA TYR A 587 1.11 -5.94 4.11
C TYR A 587 0.69 -7.16 4.96
N ALA A 588 0.32 -6.97 6.23
CA ALA A 588 -0.25 -8.05 7.04
C ALA A 588 -1.49 -8.67 6.36
N PHE A 589 -2.40 -7.85 5.83
CA PHE A 589 -3.55 -8.36 5.07
C PHE A 589 -3.11 -9.04 3.76
N HIS A 590 -2.16 -8.43 3.03
CA HIS A 590 -1.65 -8.99 1.77
C HIS A 590 -1.03 -10.38 1.96
N ALA A 591 -0.23 -10.55 3.01
CA ALA A 591 0.43 -11.81 3.36
C ALA A 591 -0.57 -12.91 3.81
N ASN A 592 -1.83 -12.56 4.08
CA ASN A 592 -2.88 -13.47 4.53
C ASN A 592 -4.11 -13.50 3.59
N ARG A 593 -4.00 -12.92 2.39
CA ARG A 593 -5.10 -12.74 1.43
C ARG A 593 -5.79 -14.04 0.98
N ASP A 594 -5.09 -15.16 1.08
CA ASP A 594 -5.55 -16.50 0.72
C ASP A 594 -6.24 -17.22 1.90
N LEU A 595 -6.07 -16.72 3.14
CA LEU A 595 -6.72 -17.29 4.32
C LEU A 595 -8.14 -16.76 4.52
N ASP A 596 -8.40 -15.50 4.16
CA ASP A 596 -9.73 -14.89 4.19
C ASP A 596 -9.87 -13.85 3.07
N SER A 597 -10.95 -13.97 2.29
CA SER A 597 -11.30 -13.04 1.20
C SER A 597 -11.35 -11.56 1.62
N ARG A 598 -11.67 -11.28 2.89
CA ARG A 598 -11.65 -9.91 3.45
C ARG A 598 -10.26 -9.32 3.39
N TYR A 599 -9.21 -10.09 3.71
CA TYR A 599 -7.84 -9.60 3.72
C TYR A 599 -7.34 -9.25 2.32
N ALA A 600 -7.77 -9.98 1.29
CA ALA A 600 -7.49 -9.62 -0.10
C ALA A 600 -8.08 -8.25 -0.48
N GLU A 601 -9.33 -7.98 -0.09
CA GLU A 601 -9.96 -6.67 -0.29
C GLU A 601 -9.23 -5.58 0.50
N ARG A 602 -8.89 -5.85 1.78
CA ARG A 602 -8.20 -4.87 2.63
C ARG A 602 -6.84 -4.48 2.05
N ALA A 603 -6.05 -5.47 1.65
CA ALA A 603 -4.74 -5.26 1.04
C ALA A 603 -4.85 -4.41 -0.23
N THR A 604 -5.82 -4.73 -1.09
CA THR A 604 -6.06 -3.99 -2.34
C THR A 604 -6.45 -2.54 -2.06
N PHE A 605 -7.41 -2.32 -1.15
CA PHE A 605 -7.85 -0.98 -0.79
C PHE A 605 -6.71 -0.14 -0.23
N TRP A 606 -5.99 -0.65 0.78
CA TRP A 606 -4.96 0.13 1.45
C TRP A 606 -3.74 0.38 0.57
N THR A 607 -3.34 -0.59 -0.28
CA THR A 607 -2.29 -0.37 -1.27
C THR A 607 -2.70 0.72 -2.28
N GLY A 608 -3.94 0.66 -2.76
CA GLY A 608 -4.51 1.70 -3.63
C GLY A 608 -4.55 3.06 -2.95
N TYR A 609 -4.95 3.12 -1.67
CA TYR A 609 -4.95 4.35 -0.88
C TYR A 609 -3.54 4.95 -0.74
N LEU A 610 -2.55 4.15 -0.38
CA LEU A 610 -1.17 4.61 -0.23
C LEU A 610 -0.61 5.19 -1.54
N LYS A 611 -0.85 4.54 -2.68
CA LYS A 611 -0.37 5.02 -3.99
C LYS A 611 -1.17 6.21 -4.53
N ASN A 612 -2.49 6.07 -4.58
CA ASN A 612 -3.36 6.98 -5.34
C ASN A 612 -3.85 8.17 -4.53
N HIS A 613 -3.76 8.10 -3.20
CA HIS A 613 -4.12 9.21 -2.33
C HIS A 613 -2.90 9.77 -1.61
N PHE A 614 -2.29 9.03 -0.70
CA PHE A 614 -1.20 9.57 0.12
C PHE A 614 0.03 9.98 -0.69
N GLU A 615 0.60 9.07 -1.48
CA GLU A 615 1.81 9.33 -2.25
C GLU A 615 1.55 10.29 -3.41
N ALA A 616 0.48 10.07 -4.19
CA ALA A 616 0.08 10.95 -5.28
C ALA A 616 -0.12 12.40 -4.81
N LYS A 617 -0.74 12.61 -3.64
CA LYS A 617 -0.89 13.93 -3.02
C LYS A 617 0.45 14.60 -2.78
N TRP A 618 1.38 13.91 -2.12
CA TRP A 618 2.68 14.49 -1.78
C TRP A 618 3.56 14.71 -3.02
N ARG A 619 3.53 13.79 -3.98
CA ARG A 619 4.17 13.95 -5.29
C ARG A 619 3.68 15.21 -6.02
N LYS A 620 2.37 15.38 -6.12
CA LYS A 620 1.77 16.60 -6.72
C LYS A 620 2.16 17.87 -5.97
N ARG A 621 2.06 17.87 -4.63
CA ARG A 621 2.41 19.03 -3.79
C ARG A 621 3.89 19.40 -3.86
N LYS A 622 4.77 18.44 -4.09
CA LYS A 622 6.23 18.65 -4.21
C LYS A 622 6.71 18.81 -5.66
N GLY A 623 5.83 18.63 -6.65
CA GLY A 623 6.22 18.68 -8.07
C GLY A 623 7.13 17.52 -8.49
N ILE A 624 7.01 16.35 -7.84
CA ILE A 624 7.85 15.18 -8.08
C ILE A 624 7.02 14.11 -8.78
N ALA A 625 7.17 13.97 -10.10
CA ALA A 625 6.37 13.03 -10.90
C ALA A 625 6.72 11.56 -10.60
N THR A 626 8.01 11.24 -10.50
CA THR A 626 8.53 9.87 -10.29
C THR A 626 9.77 9.89 -9.41
N GLY A 627 10.21 8.71 -8.95
CA GLY A 627 11.45 8.56 -8.18
C GLY A 627 11.32 8.89 -6.68
N PHE A 628 12.44 8.81 -5.99
CA PHE A 628 12.59 9.06 -4.56
C PHE A 628 13.75 10.03 -4.29
N PRO A 629 13.74 10.76 -3.16
CA PRO A 629 12.64 10.83 -2.18
C PRO A 629 11.50 11.73 -2.66
N PHE A 630 10.25 11.30 -2.54
CA PHE A 630 9.08 12.18 -2.76
C PHE A 630 8.67 12.95 -1.50
N LEU A 631 9.20 12.55 -0.34
CA LEU A 631 9.04 13.18 0.97
C LEU A 631 10.30 12.96 1.80
N THR A 632 10.71 14.00 2.52
CA THR A 632 11.86 13.98 3.41
C THR A 632 11.53 14.71 4.71
N LYS A 633 11.90 14.12 5.84
CA LYS A 633 11.89 14.76 7.17
C LYS A 633 13.10 14.25 7.96
N LEU A 634 14.06 15.11 8.21
CA LEU A 634 15.37 14.76 8.80
C LEU A 634 15.31 14.71 10.33
N LEU A 635 14.45 13.84 10.85
CA LEU A 635 14.33 13.50 12.26
C LEU A 635 14.38 11.98 12.40
N THR A 636 15.23 11.44 13.28
CA THR A 636 15.61 10.02 13.28
C THR A 636 14.43 9.07 13.44
N HIS A 637 13.50 9.39 14.34
CA HIS A 637 12.26 8.61 14.53
C HIS A 637 11.33 8.62 13.31
N VAL A 638 11.27 9.73 12.56
CA VAL A 638 10.48 9.83 11.33
C VAL A 638 11.17 9.06 10.21
N TYR A 639 12.49 9.20 10.14
CA TYR A 639 13.35 8.57 9.14
C TYR A 639 13.25 7.04 9.20
N VAL A 640 13.32 6.45 10.40
CA VAL A 640 13.17 5.00 10.59
C VAL A 640 11.77 4.51 10.23
N GLN A 641 10.72 5.25 10.60
CA GLN A 641 9.35 4.90 10.18
C GLN A 641 9.19 5.03 8.66
N TRP A 642 9.94 5.91 8.01
CA TRP A 642 9.94 6.05 6.55
C TRP A 642 10.62 4.88 5.84
N ILE A 643 11.71 4.33 6.40
CA ILE A 643 12.30 3.06 5.95
C ILE A 643 11.23 1.97 5.94
N ARG A 644 10.49 1.87 7.06
CA ARG A 644 9.40 0.89 7.23
C ARG A 644 8.27 1.07 6.22
N TYR A 645 7.87 2.31 5.90
CA TYR A 645 6.91 2.59 4.82
C TYR A 645 7.39 2.02 3.49
N HIS A 646 8.60 2.38 3.07
CA HIS A 646 9.15 1.96 1.78
C HIS A 646 9.35 0.44 1.71
N TYR A 647 9.86 -0.18 2.77
CA TYR A 647 9.99 -1.64 2.84
C TYR A 647 8.63 -2.32 2.61
N TYR A 648 7.58 -1.95 3.33
CA TYR A 648 6.27 -2.58 3.13
C TYR A 648 5.60 -2.20 1.81
N MET A 649 5.84 -1.00 1.28
CA MET A 649 5.38 -0.65 -0.07
C MET A 649 6.03 -1.53 -1.13
N HIS A 650 7.32 -1.85 -1.02
CA HIS A 650 7.95 -2.86 -1.88
C HIS A 650 7.26 -4.21 -1.74
N LYS A 651 7.01 -4.67 -0.52
CA LYS A 651 6.33 -5.96 -0.29
C LYS A 651 4.90 -6.00 -0.86
N LEU A 652 4.20 -4.87 -0.88
CA LEU A 652 2.84 -4.75 -1.42
C LEU A 652 2.79 -4.67 -2.94
N THR A 653 3.75 -3.97 -3.55
CA THR A 653 3.72 -3.60 -4.98
C THR A 653 4.65 -4.43 -5.85
N GLY A 654 5.71 -5.00 -5.27
CA GLY A 654 6.81 -5.62 -6.01
C GLY A 654 7.73 -4.62 -6.72
N GLU A 655 7.58 -3.31 -6.49
CA GLU A 655 8.40 -2.29 -7.15
C GLU A 655 9.74 -2.09 -6.42
N ASP A 656 10.85 -2.31 -7.11
CA ASP A 656 12.20 -2.23 -6.54
C ASP A 656 12.61 -0.82 -6.12
N GLY A 657 12.00 0.22 -6.69
CA GLY A 657 12.26 1.60 -6.31
C GLY A 657 12.05 1.86 -4.81
N TYR A 658 10.97 1.30 -4.24
CA TYR A 658 10.73 1.40 -2.80
C TYR A 658 11.77 0.61 -1.99
N TYR A 659 12.17 -0.58 -2.43
CA TYR A 659 13.19 -1.36 -1.72
C TYR A 659 14.54 -0.64 -1.71
N ASN A 660 14.96 -0.12 -2.86
CA ASN A 660 16.20 0.64 -3.01
C ASN A 660 16.19 1.89 -2.12
N GLU A 661 15.07 2.60 -2.05
CA GLU A 661 14.94 3.75 -1.15
C GLU A 661 14.98 3.33 0.33
N ALA A 662 14.31 2.24 0.71
CA ALA A 662 14.39 1.69 2.06
C ALA A 662 15.83 1.32 2.43
N VAL A 663 16.59 0.69 1.52
CA VAL A 663 17.99 0.31 1.74
C VAL A 663 18.85 1.56 1.88
N ARG A 664 18.69 2.54 0.98
CA ARG A 664 19.43 3.81 1.03
C ARG A 664 19.23 4.51 2.37
N LEU A 665 17.96 4.71 2.77
CA LEU A 665 17.60 5.32 4.06
C LEU A 665 18.16 4.52 5.26
N SER A 666 18.23 3.19 5.16
CA SER A 666 18.79 2.35 6.21
C SER A 666 20.31 2.53 6.36
N GLN A 667 21.05 2.71 5.26
CA GLN A 667 22.48 3.02 5.33
C GLN A 667 22.74 4.40 5.94
N ASP A 668 21.87 5.37 5.66
CA ASP A 668 21.96 6.69 6.30
C ASP A 668 21.82 6.56 7.83
N ILE A 669 20.90 5.73 8.32
CA ILE A 669 20.77 5.43 9.77
C ILE A 669 22.03 4.76 10.32
N LYS A 670 22.62 3.81 9.61
CA LYS A 670 23.86 3.15 10.05
C LYS A 670 24.99 4.16 10.24
N ASN A 671 25.14 5.08 9.28
CA ASN A 671 26.20 6.09 9.29
C ASN A 671 25.95 7.19 10.34
N HIS A 672 24.69 7.41 10.70
CA HIS A 672 24.28 8.36 11.72
C HIS A 672 24.52 7.85 13.16
N MET A 673 24.71 6.54 13.35
CA MET A 673 24.91 5.96 14.68
C MET A 673 26.36 6.02 15.16
N GLU A 674 26.54 6.43 16.41
CA GLU A 674 27.81 6.38 17.12
C GLU A 674 27.81 5.25 18.15
N TYR A 675 28.89 4.46 18.20
CA TYR A 675 28.98 3.31 19.08
C TYR A 675 29.89 3.58 20.28
N VAL A 676 29.38 3.35 21.49
CA VAL A 676 30.10 3.62 22.74
C VAL A 676 30.19 2.36 23.58
N GLY A 677 31.40 1.97 23.97
CA GLY A 677 31.64 0.81 24.85
C GLY A 677 31.21 1.08 26.29
N THR A 678 30.47 0.15 26.89
CA THR A 678 29.99 0.23 28.29
C THR A 678 30.18 -1.10 29.02
N PRO A 679 30.03 -1.16 30.35
CA PRO A 679 30.01 -2.43 31.09
C PRO A 679 28.92 -3.42 30.66
N LEU A 680 27.85 -2.98 29.97
CA LEU A 680 26.83 -3.87 29.38
C LEU A 680 27.15 -4.26 27.92
N GLY A 681 28.33 -3.91 27.43
CA GLY A 681 28.73 -4.06 26.03
C GLY A 681 28.61 -2.76 25.24
N THR A 682 28.72 -2.88 23.92
CA THR A 682 28.62 -1.74 23.01
C THR A 682 27.19 -1.21 22.96
N THR A 683 27.02 0.10 23.10
CA THR A 683 25.76 0.85 22.95
C THR A 683 25.78 1.65 21.66
N ALA A 684 24.60 1.98 21.12
CA ALA A 684 24.44 2.86 19.96
C ALA A 684 23.75 4.18 20.36
N GLN A 685 24.35 5.31 20.03
CA GLN A 685 23.81 6.66 20.24
C GLN A 685 23.57 7.35 18.90
N TRP A 686 22.67 8.33 18.89
CA TRP A 686 22.30 9.09 17.69
C TRP A 686 21.68 10.46 18.05
N ASP A 687 21.73 11.40 17.11
CA ASP A 687 21.09 12.72 17.29
C ASP A 687 19.58 12.62 16.98
N HIS A 688 18.77 13.51 17.54
CA HIS A 688 17.34 13.57 17.24
C HIS A 688 17.09 14.01 15.79
N GLY A 689 17.92 14.92 15.28
CA GLY A 689 17.99 15.31 13.88
C GLY A 689 19.06 14.51 13.13
N MET A 690 19.07 14.64 11.80
CA MET A 690 20.05 13.97 10.92
C MET A 690 21.00 15.01 10.28
N PRO A 691 21.93 15.62 11.04
CA PRO A 691 22.76 16.73 10.57
C PRO A 691 23.68 16.38 9.40
N GLU A 692 24.17 15.15 9.33
CA GLU A 692 24.97 14.63 8.21
C GLU A 692 24.23 14.63 6.87
N LEU A 693 22.89 14.69 6.89
CA LEU A 693 22.02 14.82 5.72
C LEU A 693 21.51 16.25 5.51
N GLY A 694 22.08 17.24 6.21
CA GLY A 694 21.64 18.64 6.19
C GLY A 694 20.49 18.97 7.14
N GLY A 695 20.20 18.09 8.10
CA GLY A 695 19.24 18.34 9.18
C GLY A 695 19.79 19.28 10.26
N SER A 696 18.93 19.72 11.18
CA SER A 696 19.39 20.45 12.37
C SER A 696 20.06 19.50 13.36
N THR A 697 21.17 19.92 13.96
CA THR A 697 21.71 19.28 15.17
C THR A 697 20.80 19.59 16.34
N LEU A 698 20.21 18.56 16.96
CA LEU A 698 19.27 18.70 18.06
C LEU A 698 19.78 18.04 19.35
N GLY A 699 20.94 17.39 19.30
CA GLY A 699 21.50 16.60 20.40
C GLY A 699 20.90 15.21 20.48
N PRO A 700 21.26 14.43 21.51
CA PRO A 700 20.78 13.07 21.71
C PRO A 700 19.26 12.97 21.62
N GLN A 701 18.73 11.92 21.00
CA GLN A 701 17.28 11.80 20.83
C GLN A 701 16.55 11.71 22.19
N PRO A 702 15.50 12.52 22.42
CA PRO A 702 14.65 12.36 23.59
C PRO A 702 13.92 11.00 23.59
N THR A 703 13.81 10.38 24.77
CA THR A 703 13.21 9.07 25.00
C THR A 703 11.78 8.95 24.47
N ASN A 704 10.97 10.02 24.56
CA ASN A 704 9.61 10.05 24.03
C ASN A 704 9.53 9.91 22.50
N TYR A 705 10.59 10.27 21.77
CA TYR A 705 10.71 10.05 20.32
C TYR A 705 11.48 8.77 19.99
N ALA A 706 12.52 8.45 20.77
CA ALA A 706 13.34 7.25 20.59
C ALA A 706 12.52 5.96 20.63
N ARG A 707 11.39 5.96 21.36
CA ARG A 707 10.45 4.84 21.39
C ARG A 707 9.90 4.43 20.01
N TYR A 708 9.71 5.38 19.09
CA TYR A 708 9.25 5.08 17.73
C TYR A 708 10.41 4.62 16.84
N THR A 709 11.62 5.16 17.09
CA THR A 709 12.86 4.74 16.45
C THR A 709 13.11 3.26 16.75
N MET A 710 13.19 2.90 18.04
CA MET A 710 13.46 1.52 18.48
C MET A 710 12.36 0.55 18.06
N GLN A 711 11.09 0.95 18.10
CA GLN A 711 10.00 0.11 17.60
C GLN A 711 10.11 -0.17 16.11
N GLY A 712 10.42 0.85 15.30
CA GLY A 712 10.60 0.69 13.86
C GLY A 712 11.79 -0.20 13.52
N MET A 713 12.90 -0.07 14.26
CA MET A 713 14.06 -0.96 14.16
C MET A 713 13.70 -2.41 14.49
N ALA A 714 12.92 -2.63 15.55
CA ALA A 714 12.43 -3.96 15.92
C ALA A 714 11.60 -4.61 14.81
N ASP A 715 10.64 -3.87 14.25
CA ASP A 715 9.73 -4.40 13.22
C ASP A 715 10.50 -4.72 11.92
N LEU A 716 11.46 -3.87 11.53
CA LEU A 716 12.35 -4.11 10.38
C LEU A 716 13.32 -5.26 10.64
N ALA A 717 13.79 -5.44 11.88
CA ALA A 717 14.60 -6.57 12.27
C ALA A 717 13.82 -7.89 12.14
N PHE A 718 12.57 -7.94 12.60
CA PHE A 718 11.73 -9.15 12.45
C PHE A 718 11.43 -9.53 10.99
N GLU A 719 11.61 -8.59 10.07
CA GLU A 719 11.54 -8.80 8.62
C GLU A 719 12.91 -9.16 7.99
N ASN A 720 13.98 -9.25 8.79
CA ASN A 720 15.36 -9.45 8.34
C ASN A 720 15.79 -8.46 7.25
N PHE A 721 15.46 -7.17 7.46
CA PHE A 721 15.70 -6.15 6.45
C PHE A 721 17.04 -5.40 6.64
N SER A 722 17.90 -5.47 5.61
CA SER A 722 19.10 -4.62 5.46
C SER A 722 19.97 -4.59 6.73
N ILE A 723 20.37 -3.41 7.20
CA ILE A 723 21.19 -3.24 8.41
C ILE A 723 20.52 -3.79 9.68
N PHE A 724 19.20 -3.98 9.68
CA PHE A 724 18.44 -4.49 10.82
C PHE A 724 18.40 -6.03 10.87
N ASP A 725 18.92 -6.71 9.84
CA ASP A 725 19.24 -8.14 9.87
C ASP A 725 20.54 -8.46 10.66
N ASN A 726 21.04 -7.49 11.42
CA ASN A 726 22.23 -7.62 12.24
C ASN A 726 21.86 -7.57 13.73
N ASP A 727 21.89 -8.73 14.41
CA ASP A 727 21.59 -8.79 15.84
C ASP A 727 22.56 -7.96 16.70
N SER A 728 23.81 -7.75 16.28
CA SER A 728 24.75 -6.89 17.01
C SER A 728 24.31 -5.43 17.05
N LEU A 729 23.74 -4.92 15.95
CA LEU A 729 23.16 -3.58 15.92
C LEU A 729 22.02 -3.46 16.93
N LEU A 730 21.07 -4.40 16.89
CA LEU A 730 19.89 -4.37 17.77
C LEU A 730 20.28 -4.61 19.23
N THR A 731 21.30 -5.43 19.51
CA THR A 731 21.92 -5.55 20.83
C THR A 731 22.52 -4.23 21.29
N SER A 732 23.21 -3.48 20.42
CA SER A 732 23.71 -2.14 20.79
C SER A 732 22.59 -1.15 21.09
N VAL A 733 21.48 -1.18 20.34
CA VAL A 733 20.30 -0.36 20.63
C VAL A 733 19.63 -0.77 21.95
N ALA A 734 19.50 -2.07 22.22
CA ALA A 734 18.97 -2.59 23.47
C ALA A 734 19.88 -2.23 24.67
N ASN A 735 21.20 -2.30 24.48
CA ASN A 735 22.18 -1.86 25.47
C ASN A 735 22.07 -0.36 25.76
N THR A 736 21.79 0.48 24.77
CA THR A 736 21.52 1.92 24.99
C THR A 736 20.33 2.11 25.92
N ALA A 737 19.22 1.41 25.67
CA ALA A 737 18.07 1.45 26.56
C ALA A 737 18.47 0.95 27.98
N ALA A 738 19.06 -0.25 28.08
CA ALA A 738 19.41 -0.87 29.36
C ALA A 738 20.47 -0.11 30.18
N TYR A 739 21.46 0.49 29.52
CA TYR A 739 22.62 1.13 30.15
C TYR A 739 22.49 2.63 30.32
N TYR A 740 21.91 3.36 29.37
CA TYR A 740 21.79 4.81 29.46
C TYR A 740 20.42 5.23 29.93
N VAL A 741 19.36 4.68 29.33
CA VAL A 741 17.99 5.10 29.64
C VAL A 741 17.51 4.56 31.00
N LEU A 742 17.87 3.32 31.33
CA LEU A 742 17.34 2.60 32.51
C LEU A 742 18.32 2.49 33.70
N ASN A 743 19.57 2.91 33.57
CA ASN A 743 20.59 2.59 34.57
C ASN A 743 20.62 3.57 35.75
N SER A 744 20.65 3.05 36.98
CA SER A 744 20.74 3.76 38.28
C SER A 744 19.57 4.67 38.68
N LYS A 745 18.60 4.91 37.79
CA LYS A 745 17.37 5.61 38.12
C LYS A 745 16.39 4.58 38.72
N ALA A 746 15.91 4.87 39.93
CA ALA A 746 14.95 4.06 40.69
C ALA A 746 13.72 3.69 39.84
N PRO A 747 12.90 2.70 40.23
CA PRO A 747 11.78 2.18 39.41
C PRO A 747 10.74 3.21 38.92
N SER A 748 10.81 4.47 39.38
CA SER A 748 9.93 5.58 39.00
C SER A 748 10.58 6.64 38.08
N ALA A 749 11.82 6.45 37.61
CA ALA A 749 12.51 7.42 36.76
C ALA A 749 13.33 6.75 35.65
N ILE A 750 13.33 7.36 34.47
CA ILE A 750 14.18 7.02 33.33
C ILE A 750 14.90 8.27 32.82
N ALA A 751 15.96 8.10 32.01
CA ALA A 751 16.60 9.23 31.37
C ALA A 751 15.66 9.91 30.35
N TYR A 752 15.75 11.23 30.24
CA TYR A 752 15.01 11.98 29.22
C TYR A 752 15.62 11.78 27.83
N TYR A 753 16.93 11.57 27.74
CA TYR A 753 17.67 11.39 26.49
C TYR A 753 18.34 10.02 26.41
N ILE A 754 18.60 9.53 25.19
CA ILE A 754 19.21 8.21 24.96
C ILE A 754 20.68 8.09 25.38
N ASP A 755 21.37 9.20 25.62
CA ASP A 755 22.72 9.24 26.18
C ASP A 755 22.73 9.15 27.72
N GLY A 756 21.56 9.01 28.34
CA GLY A 756 21.38 8.91 29.78
C GLY A 756 21.27 10.25 30.50
N SER A 757 21.30 11.37 29.77
CA SER A 757 21.14 12.69 30.35
C SER A 757 19.65 13.05 30.61
N GLY A 758 19.43 14.01 31.50
CA GLY A 758 18.10 14.44 31.93
C GLY A 758 17.38 13.43 32.85
N GLU A 759 16.15 13.75 33.24
CA GLU A 759 15.32 12.90 34.11
C GLU A 759 13.84 13.03 33.74
N GLN A 760 13.13 11.89 33.69
CA GLN A 760 11.72 11.79 33.37
C GLN A 760 11.04 10.69 34.19
N THR A 761 9.72 10.76 34.40
CA THR A 761 8.95 9.76 35.15
C THR A 761 8.73 8.46 34.37
N ASP A 762 8.50 7.36 35.09
CA ASP A 762 8.15 6.04 34.57
C ASP A 762 6.81 6.00 33.79
N ASP A 763 5.92 6.99 33.97
CA ASP A 763 4.71 7.15 33.17
C ASP A 763 4.99 7.11 31.66
N LEU A 764 6.15 7.60 31.22
CA LEU A 764 6.53 7.53 29.81
C LEU A 764 6.89 6.10 29.39
N TYR A 765 7.51 5.31 30.27
CA TYR A 765 7.87 3.92 29.99
C TYR A 765 6.62 3.07 29.79
N VAL A 766 5.60 3.25 30.65
CA VAL A 766 4.30 2.56 30.57
C VAL A 766 3.64 2.71 29.19
N ILE A 767 3.84 3.86 28.54
CA ILE A 767 3.28 4.15 27.22
C ILE A 767 4.25 3.90 26.05
N SER A 768 5.39 3.24 26.31
CA SER A 768 6.46 3.04 25.33
C SER A 768 6.69 1.55 25.04
N PRO A 769 6.93 1.18 23.77
CA PRO A 769 7.21 -0.19 23.36
C PRO A 769 8.68 -0.61 23.62
N PHE A 770 9.38 0.00 24.59
CA PHE A 770 10.78 -0.33 24.87
C PHE A 770 10.98 -1.79 25.25
N THR A 771 9.95 -2.42 25.83
CA THR A 771 9.94 -3.86 26.11
C THR A 771 10.16 -4.71 24.86
N ALA A 772 9.87 -4.23 23.65
CA ALA A 772 10.18 -4.95 22.42
C ALA A 772 11.69 -5.15 22.22
N MET A 773 12.54 -4.27 22.78
CA MET A 773 13.99 -4.42 22.76
C MET A 773 14.50 -5.50 23.72
N ALA A 774 13.66 -6.03 24.61
CA ALA A 774 14.03 -7.14 25.49
C ALA A 774 14.53 -8.36 24.71
N TYR A 775 14.03 -8.55 23.47
CA TYR A 775 14.50 -9.60 22.59
C TYR A 775 16.01 -9.58 22.37
N TRP A 776 16.66 -8.41 22.39
CA TRP A 776 18.11 -8.23 22.20
C TRP A 776 18.86 -7.82 23.47
N ASP A 777 18.19 -7.72 24.62
CA ASP A 777 18.79 -7.34 25.90
C ASP A 777 19.30 -8.56 26.68
N ALA A 778 20.61 -8.81 26.62
CA ALA A 778 21.24 -9.88 27.39
C ALA A 778 21.34 -9.56 28.90
N SER A 779 21.23 -8.28 29.30
CA SER A 779 21.34 -7.89 30.71
C SER A 779 20.09 -8.20 31.53
N GLY A 780 18.96 -8.43 30.86
CA GLY A 780 17.65 -8.65 31.48
C GLY A 780 17.07 -7.41 32.15
N LYS A 781 17.70 -6.24 32.07
CA LYS A 781 17.23 -5.01 32.71
C LYS A 781 15.89 -4.55 32.15
N ILE A 782 15.68 -4.65 30.83
CA ILE A 782 14.41 -4.27 30.19
C ILE A 782 13.29 -5.18 30.71
N VAL A 783 13.50 -6.50 30.71
CA VAL A 783 12.53 -7.47 31.23
C VAL A 783 12.20 -7.22 32.70
N ASN A 784 13.24 -6.99 33.52
CA ASN A 784 13.09 -6.75 34.95
C ASN A 784 12.28 -5.47 35.23
N LEU A 785 12.59 -4.36 34.54
CA LEU A 785 11.86 -3.12 34.71
C LEU A 785 10.42 -3.23 34.19
N SER A 786 10.21 -3.81 33.01
CA SER A 786 8.87 -4.02 32.45
C SER A 786 8.00 -4.89 33.36
N THR A 787 8.58 -5.91 34.01
CA THR A 787 7.87 -6.75 34.98
C THR A 787 7.51 -5.97 36.24
N GLN A 788 8.42 -5.13 36.76
CA GLN A 788 8.13 -4.26 37.91
C GLN A 788 7.04 -3.23 37.59
N ILE A 789 7.12 -2.58 36.43
CA ILE A 789 6.12 -1.63 35.97
C ILE A 789 4.77 -2.32 35.79
N PHE A 790 4.77 -3.54 35.25
CA PHE A 790 3.55 -4.33 35.18
C PHE A 790 2.97 -4.54 36.58
N GLN A 791 3.76 -5.02 37.54
CA GLN A 791 3.30 -5.26 38.92
C GLN A 791 2.83 -4.00 39.65
N ASN A 792 3.47 -2.85 39.40
CA ASN A 792 3.21 -1.61 40.13
C ASN A 792 2.04 -0.80 39.55
N ILE A 793 1.91 -0.75 38.22
CA ILE A 793 1.02 0.21 37.54
C ILE A 793 -0.08 -0.50 36.77
N GLU A 794 0.25 -1.62 36.11
CA GLU A 794 -0.67 -2.39 35.29
C GLU A 794 -1.35 -3.53 36.05
N GLY A 795 -0.85 -3.88 37.25
CA GLY A 795 -0.80 -5.22 37.87
C GLY A 795 -2.11 -5.99 38.09
N ASP A 796 -3.25 -5.45 37.67
CA ASP A 796 -4.45 -6.24 37.45
C ASP A 796 -4.30 -7.08 36.18
N GLU A 797 -4.01 -8.37 36.38
CA GLU A 797 -3.85 -9.34 35.30
C GLU A 797 -5.10 -9.50 34.41
N THR A 798 -6.27 -9.13 34.94
CA THR A 798 -7.55 -9.23 34.24
C THR A 798 -7.94 -7.94 33.53
N THR A 799 -7.33 -6.80 33.90
CA THR A 799 -7.59 -5.50 33.26
C THR A 799 -6.33 -4.63 33.05
N PRO A 800 -5.29 -5.13 32.32
CA PRO A 800 -4.12 -4.29 32.04
C PRO A 800 -4.52 -3.04 31.26
N ARG A 801 -3.93 -1.90 31.62
CA ARG A 801 -4.20 -0.58 31.03
C ARG A 801 -3.51 -0.38 29.68
N ARG A 802 -2.45 -1.14 29.40
CA ARG A 802 -1.60 -0.99 28.21
C ARG A 802 -1.20 -2.33 27.60
N ILE A 803 -1.12 -2.33 26.28
CA ILE A 803 -0.70 -3.51 25.50
C ILE A 803 0.82 -3.67 25.42
N TYR A 804 1.59 -2.59 25.53
CA TYR A 804 3.01 -2.57 25.16
C TYR A 804 3.89 -3.46 26.03
N VAL A 805 3.67 -3.43 27.35
CA VAL A 805 4.41 -4.25 28.31
C VAL A 805 4.04 -5.73 28.16
N PRO A 806 2.74 -6.12 28.18
CA PRO A 806 2.35 -7.51 27.88
C PRO A 806 2.87 -8.02 26.54
N ALA A 807 2.81 -7.21 25.48
CA ALA A 807 3.31 -7.59 24.16
C ALA A 807 4.82 -7.85 24.18
N GLY A 808 5.63 -6.92 24.70
CA GLY A 808 7.08 -7.11 24.73
C GLY A 808 7.53 -8.28 25.62
N LEU A 809 6.87 -8.49 26.77
CA LEU A 809 7.16 -9.64 27.64
C LEU A 809 6.71 -10.96 27.01
N PHE A 810 5.61 -10.95 26.26
CA PHE A 810 5.19 -12.08 25.43
C PHE A 810 6.23 -12.40 24.35
N LEU A 811 6.71 -11.39 23.61
CA LEU A 811 7.77 -11.56 22.61
C LEU A 811 9.03 -12.17 23.23
N ASN A 812 9.47 -11.66 24.38
CA ASN A 812 10.65 -12.17 25.08
C ASN A 812 10.45 -13.63 25.53
N ALA A 813 9.29 -13.97 26.07
CA ALA A 813 8.97 -15.34 26.50
C ALA A 813 8.91 -16.34 25.32
N MET A 814 8.75 -15.85 24.09
CA MET A 814 8.76 -16.65 22.87
C MET A 814 10.15 -16.78 22.22
N LYS A 815 11.16 -16.02 22.66
CA LYS A 815 12.51 -15.95 22.03
C LYS A 815 13.23 -17.29 21.88
N ASN A 816 12.99 -18.24 22.80
CA ASN A 816 13.70 -19.52 22.85
C ASN A 816 12.89 -20.71 22.27
N LYS A 817 11.82 -20.42 21.52
CA LYS A 817 10.99 -21.39 20.80
C LYS A 817 11.24 -21.26 19.30
#